data_AF-A0A5C8NN21-F1
#
_entry.id   AF-A0A5C8NN21-F1
#
_cell.length_a   1.000
_cell.length_b   1.000
_cell.length_c   1.000
_cell.angle_alpha   90.00
_cell.angle_beta   90.00
_cell.angle_gamma   90.00
#
_symmetry.space_group_name_H-M   'P 1'
#
loop_
_entity.id
_entity.type
_entity.pdbx_description
1 polymer ?
#
loop_
_entity_poly.entity_id
_entity_poly.type
_entity_poly.pdbx_seq_one_letter_code
_entity_poly.pdbx_strand_id
1 'polypeptide(L)'
;MPAAHVIKAPPGLGKTTGVINQVAAAGQGTVEIYVPTHALGLEIEKKLRGANPALRVQVISGRSHIAANGLPMCAKAQVAEEVARSGADVYASLCERKTSKGFQQCDHFASCPYIQQFRSGARVTIYTHAHLSKRRTKLDPPVPDWAIIDESFWQSCIDIFSIPISLLRAPFLGTVSRKVCLAVHDALKQQRPLYATLTTAGIHAGEIEKARRELRSQRGAPKPTMSEPEQRAAAHAMRDRSMVRRLVECLWRESFADRPTSHAIVYESGTGMVTVHVAERISRFDEGNGLKRGAPNPNNGMKSSKVLVIDGSANREIIKQFMAITRFEQIAANRKARVVQCTSTRCSTTSLVPERNTSKKNKAAARKRLAQLEKFLARLAAEHERVLVVGPTAITGNPRTQAMPLIKVPANIDLAHFGAIRGIDRWKDHNAIVVIGRNEPPITAVEELARAVFFKSPEAIGSVPNWSTEVRGVRARGRKFGVDVVRHPDDRVQAVLEQLREAESEQAIDRLRLVHCATPKEVYLLSNIPLDVDVDELVDWDDLMEGRRVEQAFSQLSGVLPLSGEWLAQRFPRLWRTRAAAERDVARWRKDRQSSKRTTIGKLSVVEHEYRPAASKQRAWSRCVSRHPSPDATRVELEALLGQLVLMRGAPSSASPPGREPLALLAA
;
A
#
# COMPACT_ATOMS: atom_id res chain seq x y z
N MET A 1 -20.92 -15.74 -10.69
CA MET A 1 -20.08 -15.06 -9.67
C MET A 1 -21.04 -14.42 -8.67
N PRO A 2 -20.66 -14.24 -7.39
CA PRO A 2 -21.53 -13.56 -6.44
C PRO A 2 -21.78 -12.11 -6.88
N ALA A 3 -22.98 -11.61 -6.64
CA ALA A 3 -23.37 -10.23 -6.95
C ALA A 3 -22.99 -9.30 -5.80
N ALA A 4 -22.34 -8.17 -6.08
CA ALA A 4 -21.78 -7.28 -5.06
C ALA A 4 -22.06 -5.79 -5.31
N HIS A 5 -22.42 -5.09 -4.23
CA HIS A 5 -22.38 -3.64 -4.15
C HIS A 5 -20.99 -3.22 -3.65
N VAL A 6 -20.31 -2.35 -4.40
CA VAL A 6 -18.98 -1.84 -4.07
C VAL A 6 -19.05 -0.36 -3.71
N ILE A 7 -18.48 0.00 -2.56
CA ILE A 7 -18.29 1.39 -2.13
C ILE A 7 -16.80 1.68 -2.06
N LYS A 8 -16.33 2.56 -2.95
CA LYS A 8 -15.01 3.16 -2.89
C LYS A 8 -15.06 4.42 -2.04
N ALA A 9 -14.45 4.41 -0.86
CA ALA A 9 -14.32 5.65 -0.10
C ALA A 9 -13.01 5.70 0.71
N PRO A 10 -12.34 6.85 0.78
CA PRO A 10 -11.02 6.94 1.39
C PRO A 10 -11.00 6.43 2.84
N PRO A 11 -9.88 5.83 3.28
CA PRO A 11 -9.70 5.50 4.69
C PRO A 11 -9.91 6.73 5.58
N GLY A 12 -10.46 6.52 6.77
CA GLY A 12 -10.78 7.61 7.69
C GLY A 12 -12.16 8.25 7.52
N LEU A 13 -12.96 7.91 6.50
CA LEU A 13 -14.37 8.38 6.37
C LEU A 13 -15.33 7.71 7.37
N GLY A 14 -14.87 6.75 8.16
CA GLY A 14 -15.72 5.97 9.07
C GLY A 14 -16.52 4.85 8.40
N LYS A 15 -16.10 4.36 7.22
CA LYS A 15 -16.74 3.22 6.51
C LYS A 15 -17.03 2.03 7.45
N THR A 16 -15.98 1.50 8.08
CA THR A 16 -16.07 0.36 8.99
C THR A 16 -16.97 0.68 10.19
N THR A 17 -16.91 1.91 10.72
CA THR A 17 -17.80 2.36 11.82
C THR A 17 -19.27 2.38 11.38
N GLY A 18 -19.57 2.88 10.18
CA GLY A 18 -20.93 2.86 9.63
C GLY A 18 -21.47 1.44 9.47
N VAL A 19 -20.64 0.52 8.98
CA VAL A 19 -20.97 -0.91 8.93
C VAL A 19 -21.24 -1.47 10.32
N ILE A 20 -20.36 -1.20 11.29
CA ILE A 20 -20.52 -1.67 12.68
C ILE A 20 -21.84 -1.19 13.26
N ASN A 21 -22.17 0.09 13.11
CA ASN A 21 -23.42 0.66 13.62
C ASN A 21 -24.64 0.01 12.98
N GLN A 22 -24.62 -0.20 11.65
CA GLN A 22 -25.73 -0.83 10.95
C GLN A 22 -25.90 -2.30 11.35
N VAL A 23 -24.79 -3.05 11.48
CA VAL A 23 -24.81 -4.46 11.90
C VAL A 23 -25.29 -4.59 13.35
N ALA A 24 -24.85 -3.68 14.23
CA ALA A 24 -25.27 -3.65 15.63
C ALA A 24 -26.76 -3.31 15.78
N ALA A 25 -27.28 -2.38 14.96
CA ALA A 25 -28.66 -1.93 14.99
C ALA A 25 -29.64 -2.91 14.31
N ALA A 26 -29.25 -3.53 13.20
CA ALA A 26 -30.15 -4.37 12.40
C ALA A 26 -30.76 -5.52 13.20
N GLY A 27 -30.03 -6.08 14.19
CA GLY A 27 -30.55 -7.01 15.19
C GLY A 27 -31.16 -8.32 14.65
N GLN A 28 -31.32 -8.49 13.34
CA GLN A 28 -31.96 -9.60 12.62
C GLN A 28 -31.06 -10.08 11.47
N GLY A 29 -31.05 -11.39 11.24
CA GLY A 29 -30.18 -12.05 10.25
C GLY A 29 -28.77 -12.42 10.73
N THR A 30 -28.03 -13.11 9.86
CA THR A 30 -26.62 -13.52 10.04
C THR A 30 -25.69 -12.72 9.12
N VAL A 31 -24.55 -12.31 9.66
CA VAL A 31 -23.57 -11.46 8.97
C VAL A 31 -22.19 -12.10 9.02
N GLU A 32 -21.49 -12.12 7.89
CA GLU A 32 -20.07 -12.40 7.85
C GLU A 32 -19.28 -11.16 7.45
N ILE A 33 -18.24 -10.82 8.21
CA ILE A 33 -17.32 -9.71 7.91
C ILE A 33 -15.95 -10.31 7.56
N TYR A 34 -15.38 -9.89 6.44
CA TYR A 34 -14.08 -10.32 5.95
C TYR A 34 -13.10 -9.15 6.04
N VAL A 35 -11.96 -9.37 6.69
CA VAL A 35 -10.94 -8.33 6.95
C VAL A 35 -9.53 -8.79 6.54
N PRO A 36 -8.59 -7.88 6.24
CA PRO A 36 -7.23 -8.25 5.85
C PRO A 36 -6.44 -8.94 6.96
N THR A 37 -6.63 -8.56 8.23
CA THR A 37 -5.81 -9.06 9.35
C THR A 37 -6.68 -9.48 10.54
N HIS A 38 -6.16 -10.43 11.33
CA HIS A 38 -6.83 -10.89 12.54
C HIS A 38 -6.94 -9.77 13.61
N ALA A 39 -5.92 -8.92 13.72
CA ALA A 39 -5.92 -7.76 14.61
C ALA A 39 -7.08 -6.80 14.31
N LEU A 40 -7.34 -6.50 13.03
CA LEU A 40 -8.50 -5.69 12.65
C LEU A 40 -9.82 -6.40 12.98
N GLY A 41 -9.87 -7.73 12.82
CA GLY A 41 -11.04 -8.52 13.19
C GLY A 41 -11.39 -8.41 14.69
N LEU A 42 -10.38 -8.48 15.57
CA LEU A 42 -10.54 -8.29 17.01
C LEU A 42 -10.97 -6.86 17.36
N GLU A 43 -10.46 -5.85 16.64
CA GLU A 43 -10.89 -4.46 16.82
C GLU A 43 -12.37 -4.28 16.47
N ILE A 44 -12.82 -4.86 15.35
CA ILE A 44 -14.22 -4.81 14.94
C ILE A 44 -15.11 -5.57 15.93
N GLU A 45 -14.67 -6.73 16.42
CA GLU A 45 -15.39 -7.48 17.46
C GLU A 45 -15.61 -6.61 18.71
N LYS A 46 -14.55 -5.96 19.21
CA LYS A 46 -14.63 -5.09 20.38
C LYS A 46 -15.64 -3.96 20.17
N LYS A 47 -15.62 -3.33 19.00
CA LYS A 47 -16.56 -2.24 18.66
C LYS A 47 -18.00 -2.72 18.52
N LEU A 48 -18.24 -3.87 17.89
CA LEU A 48 -19.57 -4.46 17.76
C LEU A 48 -20.16 -4.82 19.13
N ARG A 49 -19.39 -5.47 19.99
CA ARG A 49 -19.82 -5.81 21.36
C ARG A 49 -20.05 -4.55 22.20
N GLY A 50 -19.25 -3.51 22.01
CA GLY A 50 -19.47 -2.21 22.66
C GLY A 50 -20.75 -1.51 22.19
N ALA A 51 -21.07 -1.58 20.89
CA ALA A 51 -22.28 -0.99 20.32
C ALA A 51 -23.55 -1.78 20.62
N ASN A 52 -23.46 -3.11 20.70
CA ASN A 52 -24.57 -3.99 21.06
C ASN A 52 -24.05 -5.20 21.88
N PRO A 53 -24.10 -5.14 23.22
CA PRO A 53 -23.65 -6.22 24.10
C PRO A 53 -24.40 -7.55 23.94
N ALA A 54 -25.64 -7.53 23.43
CA ALA A 54 -26.44 -8.73 23.19
C ALA A 54 -26.04 -9.48 21.90
N LEU A 55 -25.22 -8.86 21.06
CA LEU A 55 -24.80 -9.43 19.78
C LEU A 55 -23.73 -10.50 19.99
N ARG A 56 -24.02 -11.74 19.58
CA ARG A 56 -23.04 -12.83 19.57
C ARG A 56 -22.10 -12.68 18.37
N VAL A 57 -20.88 -12.24 18.64
CA VAL A 57 -19.80 -12.03 17.65
C VAL A 57 -18.69 -13.05 17.87
N GLN A 58 -18.17 -13.62 16.78
CA GLN A 58 -17.04 -14.55 16.81
C GLN A 58 -16.01 -14.19 15.75
N VAL A 59 -14.75 -14.01 16.15
CA VAL A 59 -13.61 -13.95 15.21
C VAL A 59 -13.08 -15.36 14.98
N ILE A 60 -12.94 -15.76 13.72
CA ILE A 60 -12.46 -17.09 13.35
C ILE A 60 -10.95 -17.06 13.14
N SER A 61 -10.26 -17.86 13.96
CA SER A 61 -8.82 -18.04 13.95
C SER A 61 -8.42 -19.27 13.14
N GLY A 62 -7.29 -19.17 12.43
CA GLY A 62 -6.68 -20.29 11.73
C GLY A 62 -6.13 -21.35 12.69
N ARG A 63 -5.86 -22.56 12.17
CA ARG A 63 -5.35 -23.71 12.97
C ARG A 63 -4.04 -23.42 13.70
N SER A 64 -3.14 -22.67 13.06
CA SER A 64 -1.82 -22.29 13.60
C SER A 64 -1.84 -20.99 14.41
N HIS A 65 -3.00 -20.34 14.54
CA HIS A 65 -3.10 -19.14 15.36
C HIS A 65 -2.84 -19.51 16.83
N ILE A 66 -2.07 -18.68 17.54
CA ILE A 66 -1.77 -18.89 18.95
C ILE A 66 -2.94 -18.34 19.77
N ALA A 67 -3.58 -19.21 20.54
CA ALA A 67 -4.67 -18.85 21.44
C ALA A 67 -4.13 -18.15 22.70
N ALA A 68 -5.03 -17.64 23.55
CA ALA A 68 -4.68 -16.92 24.77
C ALA A 68 -3.83 -17.74 25.77
N ASN A 69 -3.90 -19.07 25.69
CA ASN A 69 -3.10 -19.99 26.49
C ASN A 69 -1.67 -20.22 25.96
N GLY A 70 -1.25 -19.49 24.92
CA GLY A 70 0.07 -19.63 24.31
C GLY A 70 0.22 -20.83 23.38
N LEU A 71 -0.83 -21.64 23.19
CA LEU A 71 -0.81 -22.83 22.33
C LEU A 71 -1.55 -22.59 21.01
N PRO A 72 -1.20 -23.29 19.92
CA PRO A 72 -1.96 -23.22 18.68
C PRO A 72 -3.43 -23.66 18.86
N MET A 73 -4.35 -23.08 18.07
CA MET A 73 -5.77 -23.47 18.04
C MET A 73 -5.97 -24.97 17.71
N CYS A 74 -5.01 -25.61 17.06
CA CYS A 74 -5.03 -27.02 16.68
C CYS A 74 -3.75 -27.72 17.20
N ALA A 75 -3.91 -28.79 17.97
CA ALA A 75 -2.76 -29.58 18.47
C ALA A 75 -1.85 -30.09 17.33
N LYS A 76 -2.46 -30.50 16.20
CA LYS A 76 -1.74 -30.94 14.98
C LYS A 76 -1.47 -29.78 13.99
N ALA A 77 -1.23 -28.55 14.45
CA ALA A 77 -1.14 -27.36 13.60
C ALA A 77 -0.09 -27.49 12.48
N GLN A 78 1.11 -28.00 12.78
CA GLN A 78 2.18 -28.17 11.80
C GLN A 78 1.79 -29.17 10.70
N VAL A 79 1.24 -30.34 11.09
CA VAL A 79 0.74 -31.34 10.13
C VAL A 79 -0.38 -30.76 9.28
N ALA A 80 -1.26 -29.95 9.86
CA ALA A 80 -2.33 -29.28 9.13
C ALA A 80 -1.82 -28.31 8.06
N GLU A 81 -0.73 -27.58 8.32
CA GLU A 81 -0.08 -26.73 7.33
C GLU A 81 0.52 -27.55 6.19
N GLU A 82 1.19 -28.66 6.50
CA GLU A 82 1.79 -29.54 5.48
C GLU A 82 0.73 -30.19 4.60
N VAL A 83 -0.36 -30.69 5.19
CA VAL A 83 -1.51 -31.21 4.46
C VAL A 83 -2.13 -30.13 3.55
N ALA A 84 -2.27 -28.90 4.05
CA ALA A 84 -2.76 -27.78 3.25
C ALA A 84 -1.83 -27.45 2.07
N ARG A 85 -0.51 -27.38 2.31
CA ARG A 85 0.52 -27.13 1.27
C ARG A 85 0.55 -28.24 0.23
N SER A 86 0.24 -29.47 0.61
CA SER A 86 0.09 -30.60 -0.31
C SER A 86 -1.22 -30.56 -1.12
N GLY A 87 -2.11 -29.59 -0.90
CA GLY A 87 -3.37 -29.44 -1.64
C GLY A 87 -4.47 -30.41 -1.23
N ALA A 88 -4.31 -31.09 -0.08
CA ALA A 88 -5.29 -32.00 0.49
C ALA A 88 -6.32 -31.25 1.35
N ASP A 89 -7.53 -31.81 1.47
CA ASP A 89 -8.56 -31.24 2.34
C ASP A 89 -8.21 -31.50 3.81
N VAL A 90 -7.77 -30.45 4.51
CA VAL A 90 -7.29 -30.57 5.90
C VAL A 90 -8.34 -31.16 6.84
N TYR A 91 -9.62 -30.81 6.67
CA TYR A 91 -10.68 -31.30 7.56
C TYR A 91 -10.89 -32.81 7.40
N ALA A 92 -11.11 -33.28 6.18
CA ALA A 92 -11.29 -34.70 5.87
C ALA A 92 -10.01 -35.53 6.07
N SER A 93 -8.84 -34.89 5.98
CA SER A 93 -7.55 -35.57 6.15
C SER A 93 -7.16 -35.73 7.62
N LEU A 94 -7.48 -34.73 8.47
CA LEU A 94 -6.98 -34.69 9.85
C LEU A 94 -8.06 -34.64 10.92
N CYS A 95 -9.22 -34.02 10.66
CA CYS A 95 -10.20 -33.74 11.71
C CYS A 95 -11.26 -34.83 11.80
N GLU A 96 -12.03 -35.02 10.73
CA GLU A 96 -13.12 -35.97 10.69
C GLU A 96 -13.43 -36.39 9.26
N ARG A 97 -13.62 -37.70 9.07
CA ARG A 97 -13.96 -38.28 7.78
C ARG A 97 -15.06 -39.32 7.92
N LYS A 98 -16.08 -39.24 7.08
CA LYS A 98 -17.09 -40.30 6.95
C LYS A 98 -16.51 -41.48 6.15
N THR A 99 -16.71 -42.69 6.67
CA THR A 99 -16.33 -43.96 6.07
C THR A 99 -17.56 -44.86 5.94
N SER A 100 -17.42 -46.04 5.31
CA SER A 100 -18.49 -47.04 5.25
C SER A 100 -18.84 -47.62 6.63
N LYS A 101 -17.90 -47.59 7.59
CA LYS A 101 -18.03 -48.16 8.95
C LYS A 101 -18.32 -47.09 10.02
N GLY A 102 -18.72 -45.88 9.64
CA GLY A 102 -18.94 -44.76 10.57
C GLY A 102 -17.96 -43.60 10.36
N PHE A 103 -17.60 -42.88 11.42
CA PHE A 103 -16.72 -41.71 11.36
C PHE A 103 -15.34 -42.01 11.92
N GLN A 104 -14.31 -41.54 11.22
CA GLN A 104 -12.94 -41.45 11.73
C GLN A 104 -12.70 -40.02 12.20
N GLN A 105 -12.19 -39.85 13.42
CA GLN A 105 -11.94 -38.54 14.02
C GLN A 105 -10.51 -38.43 14.54
N CYS A 106 -10.03 -37.19 14.65
CA CYS A 106 -8.80 -36.87 15.37
C CYS A 106 -8.96 -37.18 16.86
N ASP A 107 -7.88 -37.62 17.50
CA ASP A 107 -7.85 -37.88 18.95
C ASP A 107 -8.23 -36.64 19.78
N HIS A 108 -7.99 -35.44 19.23
CA HIS A 108 -8.32 -34.16 19.88
C HIS A 108 -9.67 -33.57 19.41
N PHE A 109 -10.45 -34.26 18.58
CA PHE A 109 -11.58 -33.62 17.87
C PHE A 109 -12.60 -32.94 18.80
N ALA A 110 -12.96 -33.60 19.90
CA ALA A 110 -13.95 -33.08 20.85
C ALA A 110 -13.48 -31.83 21.61
N SER A 111 -12.19 -31.79 21.98
CA SER A 111 -11.58 -30.71 22.76
C SER A 111 -10.83 -29.67 21.93
N CYS A 112 -10.76 -29.84 20.60
CA CYS A 112 -9.97 -28.99 19.71
C CYS A 112 -10.51 -27.54 19.69
N PRO A 113 -9.75 -26.53 20.17
CA PRO A 113 -10.20 -25.14 20.19
C PRO A 113 -10.59 -24.62 18.80
N TYR A 114 -9.85 -25.04 17.76
CA TYR A 114 -10.16 -24.70 16.38
C TYR A 114 -11.54 -25.21 15.94
N ILE A 115 -12.00 -26.38 16.39
CA ILE A 115 -13.33 -26.91 16.05
C ILE A 115 -14.40 -26.23 16.90
N GLN A 116 -14.13 -26.00 18.18
CA GLN A 116 -15.10 -25.43 19.12
C GLN A 116 -15.53 -24.00 18.75
N GLN A 117 -14.66 -23.17 18.18
CA GLN A 117 -15.02 -21.79 17.78
C GLN A 117 -16.20 -21.70 16.81
N PHE A 118 -16.43 -22.75 16.00
CA PHE A 118 -17.52 -22.81 15.03
C PHE A 118 -18.87 -23.18 15.66
N ARG A 119 -18.88 -23.62 16.93
CA ARG A 119 -20.10 -24.00 17.68
C ARG A 119 -20.65 -22.85 18.53
N SER A 120 -20.16 -21.62 18.33
CA SER A 120 -20.51 -20.44 19.13
C SER A 120 -21.95 -19.95 18.95
N GLY A 121 -22.65 -20.37 17.89
CA GLY A 121 -23.96 -19.81 17.54
C GLY A 121 -23.90 -18.30 17.25
N ALA A 122 -22.74 -17.83 16.77
CA ALA A 122 -22.51 -16.43 16.47
C ALA A 122 -23.44 -15.94 15.35
N ARG A 123 -23.97 -14.74 15.54
CA ARG A 123 -24.78 -14.04 14.53
C ARG A 123 -23.93 -13.19 13.62
N VAL A 124 -22.81 -12.70 14.13
CA VAL A 124 -21.76 -12.04 13.34
C VAL A 124 -20.50 -12.88 13.42
N THR A 125 -20.02 -13.34 12.27
CA THR A 125 -18.75 -14.07 12.19
C THR A 125 -17.72 -13.26 11.42
N ILE A 126 -16.53 -13.08 11.98
CA ILE A 126 -15.46 -12.29 11.38
C ILE A 126 -14.37 -13.23 10.90
N TYR A 127 -14.07 -13.20 9.60
CA TYR A 127 -13.03 -13.98 8.95
C TYR A 127 -11.92 -13.08 8.41
N THR A 128 -10.72 -13.64 8.23
CA THR A 128 -9.70 -12.98 7.40
C THR A 128 -9.97 -13.17 5.90
N HIS A 129 -9.44 -12.30 5.04
CA HIS A 129 -9.55 -12.39 3.58
C HIS A 129 -9.07 -13.73 3.02
N ALA A 130 -8.11 -14.40 3.67
CA ALA A 130 -7.65 -15.74 3.31
C ALA A 130 -8.75 -16.82 3.35
N HIS A 131 -9.92 -16.52 3.94
CA HIS A 131 -11.07 -17.41 3.88
C HIS A 131 -11.91 -17.23 2.60
N LEU A 132 -11.84 -16.10 1.89
CA LEU A 132 -12.66 -15.83 0.70
C LEU A 132 -12.46 -16.87 -0.42
N SER A 133 -11.22 -17.32 -0.61
CA SER A 133 -10.83 -18.34 -1.60
C SER A 133 -11.14 -19.78 -1.15
N LYS A 134 -11.47 -20.00 0.13
CA LYS A 134 -11.75 -21.32 0.68
C LYS A 134 -13.22 -21.68 0.52
N ARG A 135 -13.53 -22.93 0.18
CA ARG A 135 -14.91 -23.41 0.17
C ARG A 135 -15.48 -23.47 1.59
N ARG A 136 -16.80 -23.30 1.71
CA ARG A 136 -17.51 -23.64 2.93
C ARG A 136 -17.36 -25.13 3.23
N THR A 137 -17.15 -25.44 4.49
CA THR A 137 -17.01 -26.76 5.08
C THR A 137 -18.23 -27.06 5.95
N LYS A 138 -18.31 -28.28 6.48
CA LYS A 138 -19.36 -28.67 7.42
C LYS A 138 -19.31 -27.91 8.76
N LEU A 139 -18.18 -27.28 9.07
CA LEU A 139 -18.02 -26.48 10.29
C LEU A 139 -18.62 -25.09 10.13
N ASP A 140 -18.68 -24.59 8.90
CA ASP A 140 -19.16 -23.24 8.68
C ASP A 140 -20.68 -23.19 8.92
N PRO A 141 -21.21 -22.10 9.50
CA PRO A 141 -22.65 -21.89 9.62
C PRO A 141 -23.32 -21.87 8.22
N PRO A 142 -24.65 -21.84 8.09
CA PRO A 142 -25.30 -21.61 6.80
C PRO A 142 -24.82 -20.32 6.12
N VAL A 143 -25.10 -20.18 4.81
CA VAL A 143 -24.76 -18.96 4.06
C VAL A 143 -25.39 -17.73 4.74
N PRO A 144 -24.63 -16.64 4.98
CA PRO A 144 -25.14 -15.51 5.74
C PRO A 144 -26.11 -14.69 4.88
N ASP A 145 -26.94 -13.90 5.54
CA ASP A 145 -27.81 -12.94 4.84
C ASP A 145 -26.97 -11.82 4.22
N TRP A 146 -25.91 -11.41 4.92
CA TRP A 146 -24.95 -10.40 4.46
C TRP A 146 -23.51 -10.89 4.54
N ALA A 147 -22.75 -10.62 3.49
CA ALA A 147 -21.30 -10.77 3.48
C ALA A 147 -20.66 -9.40 3.23
N ILE A 148 -19.86 -8.92 4.17
CA ILE A 148 -19.19 -7.63 4.09
C ILE A 148 -17.69 -7.86 3.94
N ILE A 149 -17.08 -7.29 2.91
CA ILE A 149 -15.63 -7.35 2.69
C ILE A 149 -15.07 -5.96 2.94
N ASP A 150 -14.22 -5.84 3.96
CA ASP A 150 -13.58 -4.59 4.37
C ASP A 150 -12.11 -4.55 3.94
N GLU A 151 -11.72 -3.43 3.35
CA GLU A 151 -10.42 -3.22 2.69
C GLU A 151 -10.20 -4.10 1.44
N SER A 152 -9.12 -3.82 0.71
CA SER A 152 -8.78 -4.54 -0.51
C SER A 152 -8.47 -6.02 -0.27
N PHE A 153 -9.19 -6.92 -0.96
CA PHE A 153 -9.14 -8.37 -0.74
C PHE A 153 -8.45 -9.17 -1.85
N TRP A 154 -8.37 -8.63 -3.07
CA TRP A 154 -8.08 -9.41 -4.29
C TRP A 154 -6.77 -10.19 -4.23
N GLN A 155 -5.73 -9.65 -3.60
CA GLN A 155 -4.44 -10.34 -3.43
C GLN A 155 -4.56 -11.64 -2.63
N SER A 156 -5.44 -11.69 -1.62
CA SER A 156 -5.68 -12.91 -0.82
C SER A 156 -6.42 -14.00 -1.60
N CYS A 157 -6.95 -13.66 -2.78
CA CYS A 157 -7.60 -14.59 -3.69
C CYS A 157 -6.68 -15.00 -4.85
N ILE A 158 -5.43 -14.53 -4.91
CA ILE A 158 -4.46 -14.98 -5.91
C ILE A 158 -3.64 -16.13 -5.35
N ASP A 159 -3.35 -17.10 -6.20
CA ASP A 159 -2.40 -18.16 -5.94
C ASP A 159 -1.44 -18.32 -7.14
N ILE A 160 -0.15 -18.36 -6.85
CA ILE A 160 0.93 -18.55 -7.82
C ILE A 160 1.81 -19.68 -7.30
N PHE A 161 1.93 -20.75 -8.08
CA PHE A 161 2.74 -21.91 -7.70
C PHE A 161 3.48 -22.48 -8.92
N SER A 162 4.63 -23.10 -8.67
CA SER A 162 5.45 -23.69 -9.73
C SER A 162 5.64 -25.19 -9.50
N ILE A 163 5.70 -25.94 -10.60
CA ILE A 163 6.03 -27.37 -10.62
C ILE A 163 7.15 -27.65 -11.63
N PRO A 164 8.00 -28.66 -11.43
CA PRO A 164 8.92 -29.07 -12.47
C PRO A 164 8.13 -29.69 -13.63
N ILE A 165 8.52 -29.35 -14.87
CA ILE A 165 7.83 -29.82 -16.07
C ILE A 165 7.78 -31.35 -16.19
N SER A 166 8.72 -32.05 -15.55
CA SER A 166 8.75 -33.52 -15.47
C SER A 166 7.51 -34.12 -14.80
N LEU A 167 6.81 -33.39 -13.92
CA LEU A 167 5.57 -33.87 -13.31
C LEU A 167 4.45 -34.10 -14.32
N LEU A 168 4.50 -33.46 -15.49
CA LEU A 168 3.56 -33.70 -16.58
C LEU A 168 3.74 -35.06 -17.27
N ARG A 169 4.79 -35.80 -16.89
CA ARG A 169 5.08 -37.17 -17.33
C ARG A 169 5.09 -38.17 -16.17
N ALA A 170 4.61 -37.77 -14.99
CA ALA A 170 4.74 -38.58 -13.79
C ALA A 170 3.97 -39.93 -13.89
N PRO A 171 4.50 -41.01 -13.28
CA PRO A 171 3.85 -42.34 -13.32
C PRO A 171 2.45 -42.37 -12.72
N PHE A 172 2.11 -41.43 -11.82
CA PHE A 172 0.80 -41.38 -11.16
C PHE A 172 -0.34 -40.91 -12.07
N LEU A 173 -0.04 -40.44 -13.29
CA LEU A 173 -1.02 -40.00 -14.28
C LEU A 173 -1.76 -41.20 -14.85
N GLY A 174 -3.09 -41.14 -14.82
CA GLY A 174 -3.97 -42.09 -15.49
C GLY A 174 -4.05 -41.83 -16.99
N THR A 175 -4.85 -42.61 -17.71
CA THR A 175 -4.87 -42.59 -19.19
C THR A 175 -5.25 -41.21 -19.73
N VAL A 176 -6.31 -40.59 -19.18
CA VAL A 176 -6.83 -39.32 -19.70
C VAL A 176 -5.93 -38.15 -19.29
N SER A 177 -5.54 -38.10 -18.01
CA SER A 177 -4.63 -37.08 -17.48
C SER A 177 -3.25 -37.15 -18.11
N ARG A 178 -2.74 -38.34 -18.45
CA ARG A 178 -1.49 -38.50 -19.20
C ARG A 178 -1.58 -37.92 -20.60
N LYS A 179 -2.66 -38.20 -21.34
CA LYS A 179 -2.88 -37.61 -22.67
C LYS A 179 -2.85 -36.08 -22.61
N VAL A 180 -3.59 -35.49 -21.67
CA VAL A 180 -3.63 -34.02 -21.49
C VAL A 180 -2.27 -33.47 -21.07
N CYS A 181 -1.62 -34.04 -20.05
CA CYS A 181 -0.36 -33.53 -19.52
C CYS A 181 0.79 -33.65 -20.52
N LEU A 182 0.83 -34.71 -21.35
CA LEU A 182 1.82 -34.85 -22.41
C LEU A 182 1.66 -33.77 -23.48
N ALA A 183 0.42 -33.50 -23.91
CA ALA A 183 0.17 -32.44 -24.88
C ALA A 183 0.54 -31.05 -24.32
N VAL A 184 0.26 -30.79 -23.04
CA VAL A 184 0.72 -29.57 -22.35
C VAL A 184 2.25 -29.52 -22.30
N HIS A 185 2.90 -30.62 -21.88
CA HIS A 185 4.35 -30.72 -21.81
C HIS A 185 5.01 -30.38 -23.15
N ASP A 186 4.53 -30.98 -24.24
CA ASP A 186 5.13 -30.82 -25.55
C ASP A 186 4.88 -29.42 -26.11
N ALA A 187 3.68 -28.85 -25.91
CA ALA A 187 3.39 -27.46 -26.25
C ALA A 187 4.35 -26.49 -25.53
N LEU A 188 4.52 -26.65 -24.21
CA LEU A 188 5.38 -25.79 -23.41
C LEU A 188 6.86 -25.93 -23.77
N LYS A 189 7.37 -27.17 -23.92
CA LYS A 189 8.78 -27.42 -24.30
C LYS A 189 9.13 -26.86 -25.67
N GLN A 190 8.19 -26.95 -26.62
CA GLN A 190 8.38 -26.46 -27.99
C GLN A 190 7.96 -24.99 -28.14
N GLN A 191 7.55 -24.32 -27.06
CA GLN A 191 7.07 -22.93 -27.04
C GLN A 191 5.94 -22.68 -28.06
N ARG A 192 5.07 -23.67 -28.26
CA ARG A 192 3.90 -23.56 -29.14
C ARG A 192 2.70 -22.97 -28.39
N PRO A 193 1.75 -22.32 -29.08
CA PRO A 193 0.52 -21.84 -28.44
C PRO A 193 -0.25 -23.01 -27.79
N LEU A 194 -0.39 -22.95 -26.45
CA LEU A 194 -0.86 -24.07 -25.64
C LEU A 194 -2.25 -24.58 -26.10
N TYR A 195 -3.25 -23.72 -26.14
CA TYR A 195 -4.62 -24.11 -26.49
C TYR A 195 -4.78 -24.47 -27.95
N ALA A 196 -4.04 -23.83 -28.86
CA ALA A 196 -4.04 -24.24 -30.27
C ALA A 196 -3.50 -25.68 -30.41
N THR A 197 -2.39 -25.99 -29.72
CA THR A 197 -1.79 -27.33 -29.73
C THR A 197 -2.74 -28.37 -29.14
N LEU A 198 -3.40 -28.06 -28.01
CA LEU A 198 -4.40 -28.95 -27.41
C LEU A 198 -5.58 -29.20 -28.36
N THR A 199 -6.07 -28.14 -29.02
CA THR A 199 -7.18 -28.23 -29.98
C THR A 199 -6.83 -29.11 -31.17
N THR A 200 -5.63 -28.92 -31.77
CA THR A 200 -5.14 -29.79 -32.87
C THR A 200 -4.99 -31.24 -32.44
N ALA A 201 -4.67 -31.50 -31.17
CA ALA A 201 -4.60 -32.85 -30.60
C ALA A 201 -5.98 -33.44 -30.22
N GLY A 202 -7.09 -32.76 -30.54
CA GLY A 202 -8.45 -33.16 -30.18
C GLY A 202 -8.74 -33.10 -28.67
N ILE A 203 -8.00 -32.26 -27.93
CA ILE A 203 -8.13 -32.08 -26.49
C ILE A 203 -8.90 -30.78 -26.24
N HIS A 204 -10.22 -30.91 -26.05
CA HIS A 204 -11.11 -29.80 -25.72
C HIS A 204 -11.44 -29.77 -24.22
N ALA A 205 -12.21 -28.76 -23.80
CA ALA A 205 -12.61 -28.56 -22.40
C ALA A 205 -13.19 -29.82 -21.73
N GLY A 206 -13.93 -30.66 -22.47
CA GLY A 206 -14.47 -31.92 -21.95
C GLY A 206 -13.40 -32.95 -21.57
N GLU A 207 -12.35 -33.10 -22.38
CA GLU A 207 -11.22 -33.99 -22.08
C GLU A 207 -10.39 -33.48 -20.91
N ILE A 208 -10.17 -32.16 -20.85
CA ILE A 208 -9.49 -31.52 -19.72
C ILE A 208 -10.30 -31.73 -18.43
N GLU A 209 -11.64 -31.65 -18.50
CA GLU A 209 -12.49 -31.93 -17.34
C GLU A 209 -12.38 -33.39 -16.88
N LYS A 210 -12.34 -34.35 -17.81
CA LYS A 210 -12.14 -35.77 -17.49
C LYS A 210 -10.78 -35.99 -16.82
N ALA A 211 -9.70 -35.41 -17.35
CA ALA A 211 -8.37 -35.45 -16.72
C ALA A 211 -8.37 -34.88 -15.30
N ARG A 212 -9.03 -33.72 -15.12
CA ARG A 212 -9.21 -33.08 -13.81
C ARG A 212 -9.95 -34.00 -12.82
N ARG A 213 -10.99 -34.71 -13.28
CA ARG A 213 -11.75 -35.67 -12.45
C ARG A 213 -10.93 -36.91 -12.11
N GLU A 214 -10.17 -37.45 -13.06
CA GLU A 214 -9.26 -38.59 -12.83
C GLU A 214 -8.21 -38.27 -11.75
N LEU A 215 -7.65 -37.05 -11.78
CA LEU A 215 -6.67 -36.57 -10.81
C LEU A 215 -7.26 -36.24 -9.42
N ARG A 216 -8.60 -36.24 -9.25
CA ARG A 216 -9.25 -36.01 -7.93
C ARG A 216 -9.15 -37.19 -6.97
N SER A 217 -8.66 -38.35 -7.43
CA SER A 217 -8.50 -39.54 -6.59
C SER A 217 -7.76 -39.22 -5.29
N GLN A 218 -8.41 -39.50 -4.16
CA GLN A 218 -7.82 -39.39 -2.82
C GLN A 218 -7.21 -40.71 -2.32
N ARG A 219 -6.85 -41.62 -3.24
CA ARG A 219 -6.11 -42.84 -2.86
C ARG A 219 -4.78 -42.42 -2.23
N GLY A 220 -4.53 -42.89 -1.00
CA GLY A 220 -3.34 -42.53 -0.23
C GLY A 220 -3.46 -41.21 0.56
N ALA A 221 -4.64 -40.56 0.60
CA ALA A 221 -4.81 -39.36 1.41
C ALA A 221 -4.64 -39.64 2.91
N PRO A 222 -4.08 -38.69 3.68
CA PRO A 222 -4.00 -38.80 5.13
C PRO A 222 -5.38 -39.05 5.73
N LYS A 223 -5.40 -39.79 6.84
CA LYS A 223 -6.62 -40.12 7.57
C LYS A 223 -6.51 -39.59 9.00
N PRO A 224 -7.63 -39.21 9.64
CA PRO A 224 -7.61 -38.68 11.00
C PRO A 224 -6.96 -39.63 12.03
N THR A 225 -7.12 -40.94 11.83
CA THR A 225 -6.62 -42.01 12.73
C THR A 225 -5.17 -42.41 12.48
N MET A 226 -4.49 -41.86 11.48
CA MET A 226 -3.07 -42.11 11.25
C MET A 226 -2.24 -41.33 12.27
N SER A 227 -1.06 -41.86 12.61
CA SER A 227 -0.06 -41.11 13.39
C SER A 227 0.41 -39.87 12.62
N GLU A 228 0.94 -38.86 13.32
CA GLU A 228 1.42 -37.65 12.65
C GLU A 228 2.49 -37.93 11.58
N PRO A 229 3.51 -38.78 11.79
CA PRO A 229 4.49 -39.11 10.75
C PRO A 229 3.85 -39.74 9.51
N GLU A 230 2.88 -40.65 9.68
CA GLU A 230 2.15 -41.26 8.58
C GLU A 230 1.29 -40.24 7.82
N GLN A 231 0.65 -39.32 8.55
CA GLN A 231 -0.12 -38.23 7.95
C GLN A 231 0.76 -37.34 7.08
N ARG A 232 1.96 -36.98 7.57
CA ARG A 232 2.94 -36.19 6.83
C ARG A 232 3.41 -36.94 5.57
N ALA A 233 3.81 -38.20 5.72
CA ALA A 233 4.25 -39.03 4.59
C ALA A 233 3.16 -39.15 3.50
N ALA A 234 1.92 -39.40 3.91
CA ALA A 234 0.77 -39.45 3.00
C ALA A 234 0.50 -38.10 2.31
N ALA A 235 0.64 -36.98 3.03
CA ALA A 235 0.49 -35.65 2.46
C ALA A 235 1.58 -35.36 1.43
N HIS A 236 2.83 -35.69 1.73
CA HIS A 236 3.96 -35.53 0.81
C HIS A 236 3.78 -36.37 -0.46
N ALA A 237 3.39 -37.64 -0.33
CA ALA A 237 3.18 -38.54 -1.46
C ALA A 237 2.09 -38.06 -2.45
N MET A 238 1.13 -37.26 -1.97
CA MET A 238 0.07 -36.69 -2.81
C MET A 238 0.38 -35.31 -3.40
N ARG A 239 1.44 -34.65 -2.95
CA ARG A 239 1.72 -33.24 -3.28
C ARG A 239 1.78 -33.03 -4.79
N ASP A 240 2.58 -33.84 -5.48
CA ASP A 240 2.81 -33.69 -6.92
C ASP A 240 1.53 -33.91 -7.73
N ARG A 241 0.77 -34.97 -7.42
CA ARG A 241 -0.54 -35.22 -8.03
C ARG A 241 -1.49 -34.04 -7.79
N SER A 242 -1.49 -33.47 -6.59
CA SER A 242 -2.36 -32.35 -6.23
C SER A 242 -1.96 -31.07 -6.96
N MET A 243 -0.67 -30.79 -7.14
CA MET A 243 -0.21 -29.65 -7.92
C MET A 243 -0.53 -29.80 -9.40
N VAL A 244 -0.33 -30.99 -9.99
CA VAL A 244 -0.75 -31.27 -11.38
C VAL A 244 -2.27 -31.14 -11.52
N ARG A 245 -3.06 -31.64 -10.56
CA ARG A 245 -4.52 -31.44 -10.55
C ARG A 245 -4.90 -29.96 -10.58
N ARG A 246 -4.20 -29.12 -9.82
CA ARG A 246 -4.44 -27.67 -9.79
C ARG A 246 -4.06 -27.00 -11.11
N LEU A 247 -2.97 -27.43 -11.75
CA LEU A 247 -2.61 -26.99 -13.10
C LEU A 247 -3.70 -27.36 -14.10
N VAL A 248 -4.19 -28.60 -14.09
CA VAL A 248 -5.27 -29.06 -15.00
C VAL A 248 -6.60 -28.36 -14.70
N GLU A 249 -6.90 -28.06 -13.43
CA GLU A 249 -8.05 -27.21 -13.06
C GLU A 249 -7.90 -25.79 -13.62
N CYS A 250 -6.70 -25.20 -13.58
CA CYS A 250 -6.43 -23.91 -14.19
C CYS A 250 -6.64 -23.96 -15.72
N LEU A 251 -6.04 -24.96 -16.38
CA LEU A 251 -6.19 -25.21 -17.81
C LEU A 251 -7.67 -25.33 -18.22
N TRP A 252 -8.46 -26.07 -17.43
CA TRP A 252 -9.91 -26.20 -17.68
C TRP A 252 -10.66 -24.88 -17.54
N ARG A 253 -10.33 -24.06 -16.54
CA ARG A 253 -11.00 -22.77 -16.31
C ARG A 253 -10.68 -21.75 -17.39
N GLU A 254 -9.46 -21.84 -17.93
CA GLU A 254 -8.93 -20.93 -18.93
C GLU A 254 -9.27 -21.39 -20.36
N SER A 255 -9.55 -22.67 -20.61
CA SER A 255 -9.97 -23.17 -21.94
C SER A 255 -11.28 -22.57 -22.47
N PHE A 256 -12.00 -21.81 -21.65
CA PHE A 256 -13.19 -21.07 -22.06
C PHE A 256 -12.88 -19.63 -22.52
N ALA A 257 -11.64 -19.16 -22.35
CA ALA A 257 -11.16 -17.96 -23.00
C ALA A 257 -10.81 -18.35 -24.44
N ASP A 258 -11.53 -17.80 -25.41
CA ASP A 258 -11.35 -18.08 -26.84
C ASP A 258 -10.02 -17.50 -27.34
N ARG A 259 -8.91 -18.21 -27.09
CA ARG A 259 -7.56 -17.79 -27.47
C ARG A 259 -6.58 -18.96 -27.63
N PRO A 260 -5.54 -18.83 -28.47
CA PRO A 260 -4.60 -19.91 -28.75
C PRO A 260 -3.51 -20.13 -27.68
N THR A 261 -3.25 -19.13 -26.82
CA THR A 261 -2.16 -19.14 -25.82
C THR A 261 -2.70 -19.10 -24.39
N SER A 262 -1.94 -19.64 -23.43
CA SER A 262 -2.24 -19.52 -22.01
C SER A 262 -1.63 -18.24 -21.43
N HIS A 263 -2.36 -17.58 -20.53
CA HIS A 263 -1.86 -16.52 -19.65
C HIS A 263 -1.44 -17.09 -18.30
N ALA A 264 -2.17 -18.11 -17.85
CA ALA A 264 -2.01 -18.67 -16.52
C ALA A 264 -0.82 -19.62 -16.42
N ILE A 265 -0.48 -20.34 -17.49
CA ILE A 265 0.55 -21.39 -17.47
C ILE A 265 1.76 -20.91 -18.26
N VAL A 266 2.85 -20.63 -17.55
CA VAL A 266 4.10 -20.12 -18.12
C VAL A 266 5.21 -21.13 -17.85
N TYR A 267 6.02 -21.43 -18.87
CA TYR A 267 7.17 -22.33 -18.74
C TYR A 267 8.47 -21.54 -18.88
N GLU A 268 9.38 -21.73 -17.93
CA GLU A 268 10.72 -21.14 -17.97
C GLU A 268 11.75 -22.22 -18.32
N SER A 269 12.37 -22.08 -19.50
CA SER A 269 13.30 -23.08 -20.03
C SER A 269 14.59 -23.22 -19.20
N GLY A 270 15.07 -22.13 -18.62
CA GLY A 270 16.30 -22.11 -17.82
C GLY A 270 16.19 -22.89 -16.51
N THR A 271 15.03 -22.86 -15.86
CA THR A 271 14.78 -23.56 -14.59
C THR A 271 14.04 -24.89 -14.78
N GLY A 272 13.42 -25.11 -15.94
CA GLY A 272 12.58 -26.27 -16.19
C GLY A 272 11.25 -26.25 -15.41
N MET A 273 10.85 -25.09 -14.90
CA MET A 273 9.67 -24.92 -14.07
C MET A 273 8.48 -24.41 -14.88
N VAL A 274 7.30 -24.92 -14.55
CA VAL A 274 6.00 -24.46 -15.03
C VAL A 274 5.32 -23.71 -13.89
N THR A 275 5.09 -22.42 -14.06
CA THR A 275 4.39 -21.55 -13.12
C THR A 275 2.94 -21.39 -13.52
N VAL A 276 2.04 -21.52 -12.54
CA VAL A 276 0.60 -21.38 -12.71
C VAL A 276 0.14 -20.14 -11.95
N HIS A 277 -0.46 -19.19 -12.66
CA HIS A 277 -0.98 -17.91 -12.17
C HIS A 277 -2.51 -17.94 -12.17
N VAL A 278 -3.14 -17.97 -11.00
CA VAL A 278 -4.61 -18.10 -10.94
C VAL A 278 -5.24 -17.27 -9.83
N ALA A 279 -6.38 -16.65 -10.12
CA ALA A 279 -7.28 -16.11 -9.13
C ALA A 279 -8.29 -17.19 -8.68
N GLU A 280 -8.40 -17.47 -7.39
CA GLU A 280 -9.37 -18.41 -6.84
C GLU A 280 -10.80 -17.84 -6.86
N ARG A 281 -11.77 -18.72 -7.14
CA ARG A 281 -13.18 -18.32 -7.19
C ARG A 281 -13.75 -18.19 -5.77
N ILE A 282 -14.33 -17.04 -5.47
CA ILE A 282 -15.13 -16.86 -4.25
C ILE A 282 -16.46 -17.61 -4.41
N SER A 283 -16.63 -18.65 -3.59
CA SER A 283 -17.78 -19.57 -3.66
C SER A 283 -18.60 -19.65 -2.37
N ARG A 284 -18.19 -18.92 -1.33
CA ARG A 284 -18.79 -18.99 0.02
C ARG A 284 -20.14 -18.28 0.16
N PHE A 285 -20.54 -17.50 -0.84
CA PHE A 285 -21.75 -16.67 -0.75
C PHE A 285 -22.97 -17.30 -1.41
N ASP A 286 -22.85 -18.52 -1.96
CA ASP A 286 -23.95 -19.24 -2.60
C ASP A 286 -24.04 -20.67 -2.06
N GLU A 287 -25.25 -21.10 -1.64
CA GLU A 287 -25.46 -22.47 -1.12
C GLU A 287 -25.14 -23.56 -2.14
N GLY A 288 -25.33 -23.31 -3.44
CA GLY A 288 -25.13 -24.27 -4.52
C GLY A 288 -23.69 -24.59 -4.91
N ASN A 289 -22.72 -23.80 -4.47
CA ASN A 289 -21.32 -23.98 -4.86
C ASN A 289 -20.50 -24.82 -3.85
N GLY A 290 -21.07 -25.15 -2.68
CA GLY A 290 -20.37 -25.78 -1.56
C GLY A 290 -20.80 -27.22 -1.20
N LEU A 291 -21.99 -27.67 -1.61
CA LEU A 291 -22.52 -28.98 -1.22
C LEU A 291 -22.25 -30.05 -2.30
N LYS A 292 -21.88 -31.27 -1.86
CA LYS A 292 -21.79 -32.45 -2.73
C LYS A 292 -23.15 -32.67 -3.44
N ARG A 293 -23.11 -33.17 -4.68
CA ARG A 293 -24.27 -33.81 -5.35
C ARG A 293 -24.97 -34.73 -4.32
N GLY A 294 -26.22 -34.42 -3.97
CA GLY A 294 -27.03 -35.20 -3.02
C GLY A 294 -27.70 -34.43 -1.87
N ALA A 295 -27.66 -33.08 -1.82
CA ALA A 295 -28.54 -32.32 -0.92
C ALA A 295 -29.96 -32.22 -1.52
N PRO A 296 -31.04 -32.23 -0.72
CA PRO A 296 -32.40 -32.34 -1.24
C PRO A 296 -32.88 -31.05 -1.92
N ASN A 297 -33.52 -31.27 -3.07
CA ASN A 297 -34.57 -30.50 -3.74
C ASN A 297 -34.27 -29.07 -4.31
N PRO A 298 -34.32 -28.88 -5.65
CA PRO A 298 -34.28 -27.57 -6.31
C PRO A 298 -35.49 -26.66 -6.06
N ASN A 299 -36.53 -27.12 -5.36
CA ASN A 299 -37.77 -26.36 -5.14
C ASN A 299 -37.76 -25.42 -3.93
N ASN A 300 -36.60 -25.20 -3.27
CA ASN A 300 -36.45 -24.15 -2.27
C ASN A 300 -35.34 -23.20 -2.76
N GLY A 301 -35.67 -21.93 -2.99
CA GLY A 301 -34.75 -20.95 -3.59
C GLY A 301 -33.39 -20.97 -2.92
N MET A 302 -32.34 -21.22 -3.72
CA MET A 302 -30.98 -21.36 -3.22
C MET A 302 -30.53 -20.04 -2.55
N LYS A 303 -30.20 -20.07 -1.25
CA LYS A 303 -29.83 -18.84 -0.54
C LYS A 303 -28.51 -18.31 -1.07
N SER A 304 -28.47 -17.01 -1.34
CA SER A 304 -27.26 -16.27 -1.70
C SER A 304 -27.13 -15.03 -0.82
N SER A 305 -25.92 -14.71 -0.38
CA SER A 305 -25.65 -13.56 0.47
C SER A 305 -25.75 -12.25 -0.31
N LYS A 306 -26.26 -11.21 0.33
CA LYS A 306 -26.06 -9.83 -0.14
C LYS A 306 -24.62 -9.42 0.15
N VAL A 307 -23.84 -9.15 -0.89
CA VAL A 307 -22.41 -8.83 -0.75
C VAL A 307 -22.18 -7.32 -0.80
N LEU A 308 -21.50 -6.78 0.21
CA LEU A 308 -21.03 -5.40 0.28
C LEU A 308 -19.50 -5.39 0.34
N VAL A 309 -18.85 -4.65 -0.56
CA VAL A 309 -17.41 -4.41 -0.54
C VAL A 309 -17.16 -2.95 -0.19
N ILE A 310 -16.41 -2.70 0.88
CA ILE A 310 -16.00 -1.35 1.30
C ILE A 310 -14.47 -1.25 1.28
N ASP A 311 -13.92 -0.53 0.31
CA ASP A 311 -12.46 -0.45 0.10
C ASP A 311 -12.07 0.95 -0.38
N GLY A 312 -11.10 1.59 0.27
CA GLY A 312 -10.66 2.92 -0.13
C GLY A 312 -9.91 2.97 -1.46
N SER A 313 -9.35 1.84 -1.86
CA SER A 313 -8.60 1.67 -3.10
C SER A 313 -9.36 0.90 -4.17
N ALA A 314 -10.67 0.66 -4.00
CA ALA A 314 -11.45 -0.22 -4.87
C ALA A 314 -11.23 0.08 -6.37
N ASN A 315 -10.89 -0.95 -7.13
CA ASN A 315 -10.72 -0.88 -8.58
C ASN A 315 -11.75 -1.78 -9.27
N ARG A 316 -12.58 -1.18 -10.13
CA ARG A 316 -13.69 -1.86 -10.82
C ARG A 316 -13.21 -3.02 -11.69
N GLU A 317 -12.11 -2.84 -12.41
CA GLU A 317 -11.57 -3.80 -13.36
C GLU A 317 -11.00 -5.05 -12.68
N ILE A 318 -10.46 -4.90 -11.48
CA ILE A 318 -9.99 -6.00 -10.64
C ILE A 318 -11.16 -6.70 -9.96
N ILE A 319 -12.07 -5.96 -9.31
CA ILE A 319 -13.18 -6.56 -8.55
C ILE A 319 -14.11 -7.37 -9.46
N LYS A 320 -14.34 -6.94 -10.70
CA LYS A 320 -15.19 -7.67 -11.66
C LYS A 320 -14.66 -9.06 -12.03
N GLN A 321 -13.37 -9.35 -11.77
CA GLN A 321 -12.81 -10.69 -11.98
C GLN A 321 -13.26 -11.70 -10.91
N PHE A 322 -13.68 -11.20 -9.75
CA PHE A 322 -14.10 -12.03 -8.60
C PHE A 322 -15.62 -12.02 -8.40
N MET A 323 -16.29 -10.92 -8.77
CA MET A 323 -17.70 -10.66 -8.45
C MET A 323 -18.44 -9.96 -9.60
N ALA A 324 -19.74 -10.18 -9.70
CA ALA A 324 -20.60 -9.38 -10.56
C ALA A 324 -20.96 -8.08 -9.84
N ILE A 325 -20.42 -6.95 -10.30
CA ILE A 325 -20.66 -5.64 -9.68
C ILE A 325 -22.07 -5.16 -10.05
N THR A 326 -22.99 -5.13 -9.08
CA THR A 326 -24.36 -4.62 -9.28
C THR A 326 -24.44 -3.12 -9.15
N ARG A 327 -23.61 -2.54 -8.27
CA ARG A 327 -23.50 -1.10 -8.04
C ARG A 327 -22.07 -0.75 -7.63
N PHE A 328 -21.55 0.36 -8.12
CA PHE A 328 -20.24 0.88 -7.76
C PHE A 328 -20.38 2.36 -7.40
N GLU A 329 -20.24 2.68 -6.12
CA GLU A 329 -20.31 4.04 -5.60
C GLU A 329 -18.92 4.54 -5.25
N GLN A 330 -18.61 5.79 -5.57
CA GLN A 330 -17.39 6.45 -5.12
C GLN A 330 -17.75 7.66 -4.28
N ILE A 331 -17.26 7.68 -3.04
CA ILE A 331 -17.44 8.79 -2.11
C ILE A 331 -16.10 9.48 -1.96
N ALA A 332 -16.02 10.73 -2.40
CA ALA A 332 -14.86 11.58 -2.19
C ALA A 332 -14.90 12.20 -0.79
N ALA A 333 -13.74 12.39 -0.17
CA ALA A 333 -13.62 13.10 1.10
C ALA A 333 -12.44 14.06 1.05
N ASN A 334 -12.66 15.28 1.54
CA ASN A 334 -11.58 16.25 1.68
C ASN A 334 -10.69 15.86 2.86
N ARG A 335 -9.37 15.79 2.63
CA ARG A 335 -8.37 15.54 3.68
C ARG A 335 -7.95 16.87 4.27
N LYS A 336 -8.16 17.06 5.57
CA LYS A 336 -7.73 18.27 6.29
C LYS A 336 -6.23 18.19 6.57
N ALA A 337 -5.42 18.40 5.54
CA ALA A 337 -3.98 18.46 5.65
C ALA A 337 -3.40 19.54 4.75
N ARG A 338 -2.21 20.02 5.12
CA ARG A 338 -1.32 20.71 4.18
C ARG A 338 -0.39 19.68 3.58
N VAL A 339 -0.40 19.55 2.26
CA VAL A 339 0.38 18.56 1.51
C VAL A 339 1.52 19.24 0.77
N VAL A 340 2.74 18.83 1.08
CA VAL A 340 3.98 19.22 0.40
C VAL A 340 4.51 18.02 -0.37
N GLN A 341 4.63 18.15 -1.69
CA GLN A 341 5.12 17.06 -2.54
C GLN A 341 6.42 17.45 -3.26
N CYS A 342 7.40 16.55 -3.18
CA CYS A 342 8.65 16.65 -3.89
C CYS A 342 8.48 16.25 -5.36
N THR A 343 8.87 17.11 -6.29
CA THR A 343 8.69 16.89 -7.73
C THR A 343 9.94 16.39 -8.43
N SER A 344 11.13 16.67 -7.88
CA SER A 344 12.41 16.37 -8.54
C SER A 344 12.93 14.96 -8.25
N THR A 345 12.18 14.13 -7.53
CA THR A 345 12.64 12.77 -7.22
C THR A 345 11.52 11.74 -7.10
N ARG A 346 11.87 10.51 -7.47
CA ARG A 346 11.11 9.30 -7.12
C ARG A 346 11.44 8.78 -5.72
N CYS A 347 12.56 9.26 -5.16
CA CYS A 347 13.20 8.81 -3.92
C CYS A 347 13.34 7.28 -3.87
N SER A 348 13.97 6.71 -4.89
CA SER A 348 14.19 5.26 -4.96
C SER A 348 15.19 4.82 -3.88
N THR A 349 15.09 3.56 -3.46
CA THR A 349 16.07 2.97 -2.55
C THR A 349 17.50 3.08 -3.08
N THR A 350 17.71 3.00 -4.40
CA THR A 350 19.04 3.19 -5.01
C THR A 350 19.59 4.60 -4.79
N SER A 351 18.72 5.61 -4.67
CA SER A 351 19.12 7.00 -4.39
C SER A 351 19.44 7.28 -2.92
N LEU A 352 19.07 6.40 -2.00
CA LEU A 352 19.24 6.59 -0.55
C LEU A 352 20.16 5.56 0.10
N VAL A 353 20.28 4.35 -0.46
CA VAL A 353 21.06 3.24 0.11
C VAL A 353 22.40 3.13 -0.64
N PRO A 354 23.53 3.54 -0.04
CA PRO A 354 24.83 3.51 -0.71
C PRO A 354 25.21 2.12 -1.22
N GLU A 355 24.87 1.07 -0.47
CA GLU A 355 25.21 -0.33 -0.77
C GLU A 355 24.55 -0.83 -2.06
N ARG A 356 23.47 -0.18 -2.51
CA ARG A 356 22.80 -0.49 -3.80
C ARG A 356 23.49 0.10 -5.02
N ASN A 357 24.61 0.80 -4.84
CA ASN A 357 25.36 1.43 -5.91
C ASN A 357 26.74 0.78 -6.06
N THR A 358 27.18 0.57 -7.30
CA THR A 358 28.53 0.06 -7.59
C THR A 358 29.57 1.18 -7.62
N SER A 359 29.25 2.33 -8.23
CA SER A 359 30.19 3.44 -8.41
C SER A 359 30.41 4.25 -7.12
N LYS A 360 31.67 4.66 -6.87
CA LYS A 360 32.04 5.51 -5.71
C LYS A 360 31.25 6.83 -5.69
N LYS A 361 31.05 7.44 -6.86
CA LYS A 361 30.27 8.69 -7.03
C LYS A 361 28.83 8.52 -6.55
N ASN A 362 28.13 7.46 -6.98
CA ASN A 362 26.73 7.25 -6.61
C ASN A 362 26.60 6.85 -5.13
N LYS A 363 27.57 6.10 -4.57
CA LYS A 363 27.65 5.85 -3.13
C LYS A 363 27.73 7.14 -2.32
N ALA A 364 28.61 8.06 -2.72
CA ALA A 364 28.75 9.37 -2.05
C ALA A 364 27.47 10.22 -2.18
N ALA A 365 26.83 10.22 -3.35
CA ALA A 365 25.56 10.91 -3.56
C ALA A 365 24.43 10.34 -2.67
N ALA A 366 24.32 9.01 -2.56
CA ALA A 366 23.34 8.36 -1.69
C ALA A 366 23.57 8.71 -0.21
N ARG A 367 24.83 8.68 0.26
CA ARG A 367 25.20 9.11 1.63
C ARG A 367 24.79 10.57 1.89
N LYS A 368 25.05 11.47 0.94
CA LYS A 368 24.65 12.87 1.05
C LYS A 368 23.13 13.01 1.17
N ARG A 369 22.36 12.31 0.32
CA ARG A 369 20.89 12.36 0.37
C ARG A 369 20.32 11.77 1.66
N LEU A 370 20.91 10.70 2.16
CA LEU A 370 20.54 10.12 3.44
C LEU A 370 20.78 11.11 4.59
N ALA A 371 21.94 11.78 4.63
CA ALA A 371 22.23 12.79 5.64
C ALA A 371 21.29 14.02 5.56
N GLN A 372 20.93 14.46 4.34
CA GLN A 372 19.93 15.51 4.14
C GLN A 372 18.56 15.08 4.69
N LEU A 373 18.15 13.84 4.43
CA LEU A 373 16.90 13.28 4.94
C LEU A 373 16.88 13.21 6.47
N GLU A 374 17.95 12.71 7.11
CA GLU A 374 18.05 12.66 8.58
C GLU A 374 17.98 14.05 9.21
N LYS A 375 18.65 15.05 8.60
CA LYS A 375 18.56 16.45 9.04
C LYS A 375 17.14 17.01 8.89
N PHE A 376 16.47 16.70 7.78
CA PHE A 376 15.08 17.08 7.57
C PHE A 376 14.15 16.48 8.63
N LEU A 377 14.31 15.19 8.92
CA LEU A 377 13.53 14.51 9.97
C LEU A 377 13.79 15.11 11.36
N ALA A 378 15.06 15.44 11.68
CA ALA A 378 15.40 16.12 12.94
C ALA A 378 14.72 17.50 13.06
N ARG A 379 14.64 18.26 11.96
CA ARG A 379 13.89 19.51 11.93
C ARG A 379 12.39 19.29 12.15
N LEU A 380 11.79 18.32 11.47
CA LEU A 380 10.37 18.00 11.66
C LEU A 380 10.06 17.54 13.09
N ALA A 381 10.95 16.77 13.71
CA ALA A 381 10.82 16.37 15.11
C ALA A 381 10.81 17.57 16.08
N ALA A 382 11.47 18.67 15.74
CA ALA A 382 11.42 19.91 16.53
C ALA A 382 10.17 20.76 16.24
N GLU A 383 9.59 20.64 15.05
CA GLU A 383 8.42 21.41 14.62
C GLU A 383 7.07 20.74 14.95
N HIS A 384 7.08 19.44 15.22
CA HIS A 384 5.89 18.62 15.41
C HIS A 384 5.98 17.77 16.67
N GLU A 385 4.86 17.59 17.35
CA GLU A 385 4.78 16.75 18.54
C GLU A 385 5.10 15.29 18.21
N ARG A 386 4.51 14.74 17.13
CA ARG A 386 4.73 13.36 16.67
C ARG A 386 4.71 13.23 15.16
N VAL A 387 5.74 12.59 14.61
CA VAL A 387 5.92 12.42 13.16
C VAL A 387 5.89 10.94 12.80
N LEU A 388 5.09 10.57 11.81
CA LEU A 388 5.12 9.22 11.24
C LEU A 388 6.00 9.23 10.00
N VAL A 389 6.94 8.30 9.89
CA VAL A 389 7.72 8.09 8.67
C VAL A 389 7.39 6.73 8.08
N VAL A 390 6.92 6.71 6.84
CA VAL A 390 6.59 5.47 6.10
C VAL A 390 7.48 5.40 4.86
N GLY A 391 8.08 4.23 4.60
CA GLY A 391 8.92 4.04 3.42
C GLY A 391 9.28 2.59 3.15
N PRO A 392 10.25 2.32 2.26
CA PRO A 392 10.76 0.98 2.01
C PRO A 392 11.43 0.40 3.26
N THR A 393 11.35 -0.91 3.45
CA THR A 393 12.01 -1.63 4.56
C THR A 393 13.52 -1.41 4.61
N ALA A 394 14.17 -1.21 3.46
CA ALA A 394 15.59 -0.87 3.38
C ALA A 394 15.94 0.49 3.99
N ILE A 395 14.96 1.34 4.24
CA ILE A 395 15.10 2.66 4.87
C ILE A 395 14.57 2.62 6.30
N THR A 396 13.32 2.19 6.49
CA THR A 396 12.60 2.27 7.78
C THR A 396 12.70 0.99 8.62
N GLY A 397 13.34 -0.06 8.12
CA GLY A 397 13.50 -1.33 8.81
C GLY A 397 12.25 -2.21 8.78
N ASN A 398 12.37 -3.42 9.35
CA ASN A 398 11.27 -4.35 9.55
C ASN A 398 11.45 -5.11 10.87
N PRO A 399 10.70 -4.76 11.93
CA PRO A 399 10.79 -5.42 13.24
C PRO A 399 10.53 -6.93 13.18
N ARG A 400 9.64 -7.39 12.29
CA ARG A 400 9.28 -8.82 12.15
C ARG A 400 10.45 -9.66 11.67
N THR A 401 11.32 -9.09 10.84
CA THR A 401 12.53 -9.75 10.33
C THR A 401 13.80 -9.26 11.02
N GLN A 402 13.67 -8.51 12.12
CA GLN A 402 14.78 -7.85 12.84
C GLN A 402 15.68 -6.99 11.92
N ALA A 403 15.14 -6.52 10.79
CA ALA A 403 15.88 -5.65 9.90
C ALA A 403 15.90 -4.24 10.49
N MET A 404 17.10 -3.76 10.82
CA MET A 404 17.29 -2.43 11.40
C MET A 404 16.99 -1.32 10.38
N PRO A 405 16.44 -0.17 10.81
CA PRO A 405 16.31 0.99 9.95
C PRO A 405 17.69 1.53 9.54
N LEU A 406 17.79 2.02 8.30
CA LEU A 406 18.98 2.71 7.80
C LEU A 406 19.04 4.16 8.31
N ILE A 407 17.88 4.81 8.45
CA ILE A 407 17.79 6.17 8.96
C ILE A 407 17.81 6.19 10.48
N LYS A 408 18.49 7.19 11.04
CA LYS A 408 18.41 7.54 12.46
C LYS A 408 17.33 8.61 12.64
N VAL A 409 16.43 8.39 13.59
CA VAL A 409 15.33 9.31 13.87
C VAL A 409 15.24 9.67 15.36
N PRO A 410 14.81 10.90 15.70
CA PRO A 410 14.50 11.28 17.07
C PRO A 410 13.37 10.44 17.70
N ALA A 411 13.26 10.49 19.03
CA ALA A 411 12.33 9.63 19.80
C ALA A 411 10.84 9.87 19.50
N ASN A 412 10.46 11.06 19.04
CA ASN A 412 9.08 11.39 18.68
C ASN A 412 8.74 11.08 17.20
N ILE A 413 9.59 10.32 16.52
CA ILE A 413 9.35 9.81 15.17
C ILE A 413 9.09 8.31 15.20
N ASP A 414 7.89 7.92 14.78
CA ASP A 414 7.54 6.52 14.55
C ASP A 414 7.93 6.09 13.14
N LEU A 415 8.49 4.88 13.00
CA LEU A 415 8.80 4.27 11.71
C LEU A 415 7.77 3.21 11.33
N ALA A 416 7.40 3.18 10.06
CA ALA A 416 6.64 2.12 9.43
C ALA A 416 7.18 1.82 8.02
N HIS A 417 6.84 0.66 7.48
CA HIS A 417 7.18 0.31 6.10
C HIS A 417 5.95 -0.01 5.27
N PHE A 418 6.08 0.20 3.95
CA PHE A 418 5.07 -0.24 2.98
C PHE A 418 4.78 -1.74 3.16
N GLY A 419 3.50 -2.11 3.16
CA GLY A 419 2.99 -3.45 3.42
C GLY A 419 2.65 -3.72 4.89
N ALA A 420 3.08 -2.88 5.83
CA ALA A 420 2.86 -3.07 7.27
C ALA A 420 2.09 -1.91 7.93
N ILE A 421 1.25 -1.21 7.17
CA ILE A 421 0.45 -0.07 7.65
C ILE A 421 -1.05 -0.38 7.85
N ARG A 422 -1.52 -1.56 7.43
CA ARG A 422 -2.96 -1.91 7.48
C ARG A 422 -3.40 -2.35 8.88
N GLY A 423 -4.58 -1.90 9.30
CA GLY A 423 -5.18 -2.29 10.59
C GLY A 423 -4.46 -1.78 11.83
N ILE A 424 -3.72 -0.67 11.71
CA ILE A 424 -2.98 -0.05 12.82
C ILE A 424 -3.57 1.34 13.10
N ASP A 425 -4.10 1.54 14.31
CA ASP A 425 -4.69 2.82 14.73
C ASP A 425 -3.77 3.69 15.60
N ARG A 426 -2.56 3.19 15.94
CA ARG A 426 -1.65 3.90 16.85
C ARG A 426 -1.16 5.26 16.33
N TRP A 427 -1.28 5.51 15.02
CA TRP A 427 -0.78 6.71 14.39
C TRP A 427 -1.82 7.84 14.27
N LYS A 428 -3.05 7.64 14.74
CA LYS A 428 -4.13 8.63 14.64
C LYS A 428 -3.79 9.98 15.30
N ASP A 429 -2.93 9.98 16.32
CA ASP A 429 -2.57 11.17 17.09
C ASP A 429 -1.30 11.87 16.55
N HIS A 430 -0.71 11.37 15.45
CA HIS A 430 0.42 12.04 14.80
C HIS A 430 -0.05 13.29 14.07
N ASN A 431 0.68 14.38 14.17
CA ASN A 431 0.35 15.66 13.53
C ASN A 431 1.13 15.90 12.21
N ALA A 432 2.12 15.06 11.89
CA ALA A 432 2.81 15.05 10.61
C ALA A 432 3.12 13.64 10.10
N ILE A 433 3.18 13.47 8.78
CA ILE A 433 3.66 12.25 8.12
C ILE A 433 4.67 12.56 7.00
N VAL A 434 5.70 11.73 6.89
CA VAL A 434 6.66 11.71 5.78
C VAL A 434 6.55 10.37 5.05
N VAL A 435 6.17 10.40 3.78
CA VAL A 435 6.18 9.20 2.91
C VAL A 435 7.43 9.24 2.04
N ILE A 436 8.37 8.33 2.30
CA ILE A 436 9.65 8.23 1.61
C ILE A 436 9.50 7.35 0.36
N GLY A 437 9.61 7.95 -0.81
CA GLY A 437 9.52 7.24 -2.08
C GLY A 437 8.14 6.61 -2.30
N ARG A 438 8.14 5.40 -2.84
CA ARG A 438 6.93 4.63 -3.19
C ARG A 438 7.24 3.14 -3.24
N ASN A 439 6.21 2.32 -3.06
CA ASN A 439 6.33 0.88 -3.28
C ASN A 439 6.38 0.59 -4.77
N GLU A 440 7.55 0.24 -5.32
CA GLU A 440 7.72 -0.06 -6.75
C GLU A 440 8.15 -1.53 -6.93
N PRO A 441 7.18 -2.45 -7.10
CA PRO A 441 7.48 -3.84 -7.40
C PRO A 441 8.18 -4.00 -8.77
N PRO A 442 8.97 -5.06 -8.98
CA PRO A 442 9.50 -5.40 -10.30
C PRO A 442 8.38 -5.59 -11.33
N ILE A 443 8.62 -5.22 -12.59
CA ILE A 443 7.62 -5.32 -13.67
C ILE A 443 7.07 -6.73 -13.83
N THR A 444 7.95 -7.72 -13.76
CA THR A 444 7.59 -9.14 -13.84
C THR A 444 6.63 -9.54 -12.72
N ALA A 445 6.87 -9.10 -11.49
CA ALA A 445 5.98 -9.40 -10.37
C ALA A 445 4.57 -8.79 -10.55
N VAL A 446 4.48 -7.61 -11.16
CA VAL A 446 3.18 -6.97 -11.47
C VAL A 446 2.48 -7.70 -12.62
N GLU A 447 3.21 -8.06 -13.67
CA GLU A 447 2.70 -8.87 -14.78
C GLU A 447 2.20 -10.24 -14.30
N GLU A 448 2.92 -10.92 -13.41
CA GLU A 448 2.51 -12.21 -12.84
C GLU A 448 1.21 -12.12 -12.03
N LEU A 449 1.06 -11.07 -11.23
CA LEU A 449 -0.18 -10.80 -10.50
C LEU A 449 -1.32 -10.47 -11.47
N ALA A 450 -1.07 -9.66 -12.49
CA ALA A 450 -2.06 -9.33 -13.51
C ALA A 450 -2.48 -10.57 -14.32
N ARG A 451 -1.54 -11.44 -14.69
CA ARG A 451 -1.81 -12.74 -15.31
C ARG A 451 -2.75 -13.57 -14.44
N ALA A 452 -2.52 -13.61 -13.13
CA ALA A 452 -3.41 -14.34 -12.21
C ALA A 452 -4.82 -13.74 -12.12
N VAL A 453 -4.92 -12.40 -12.02
CA VAL A 453 -6.21 -11.68 -11.90
C VAL A 453 -7.04 -11.80 -13.19
N PHE A 454 -6.40 -11.55 -14.33
CA PHE A 454 -7.05 -11.43 -15.63
C PHE A 454 -6.88 -12.68 -16.50
N PHE A 455 -6.58 -13.84 -15.90
CA PHE A 455 -6.28 -15.06 -16.64
C PHE A 455 -7.41 -15.52 -17.59
N LYS A 456 -8.64 -15.03 -17.42
CA LYS A 456 -9.79 -15.32 -18.31
C LYS A 456 -10.01 -14.30 -19.42
N SER A 457 -9.20 -13.24 -19.48
CA SER A 457 -9.37 -12.17 -20.47
C SER A 457 -9.09 -12.69 -21.89
N PRO A 458 -9.90 -12.38 -22.92
CA PRO A 458 -9.62 -12.87 -24.27
C PRO A 458 -8.24 -12.41 -24.79
N GLU A 459 -7.87 -11.16 -24.51
CA GLU A 459 -6.60 -10.56 -24.93
C GLU A 459 -5.41 -10.95 -24.05
N ALA A 460 -4.29 -11.32 -24.68
CA ALA A 460 -3.04 -11.63 -23.98
C ALA A 460 -2.47 -10.48 -23.16
N ILE A 461 -2.00 -10.79 -21.94
CA ILE A 461 -1.09 -9.91 -21.21
C ILE A 461 0.30 -10.17 -21.78
N GLY A 462 0.80 -9.21 -22.55
CA GLY A 462 2.17 -9.19 -23.04
C GLY A 462 3.14 -8.85 -21.91
N SER A 463 4.37 -9.37 -22.01
CA SER A 463 5.47 -8.94 -21.16
C SER A 463 6.27 -7.84 -21.86
N VAL A 464 6.71 -6.84 -21.11
CA VAL A 464 7.52 -5.75 -21.65
C VAL A 464 8.86 -5.66 -20.92
N PRO A 465 9.96 -5.32 -21.62
CA PRO A 465 11.28 -5.33 -21.01
C PRO A 465 11.47 -4.20 -20.00
N ASN A 466 10.75 -3.08 -20.17
CA ASN A 466 10.88 -1.88 -19.37
C ASN A 466 9.53 -1.19 -19.22
N TRP A 467 9.38 -0.43 -18.12
CA TRP A 467 8.26 0.49 -17.96
C TRP A 467 8.27 1.57 -19.05
N SER A 468 7.08 1.95 -19.53
CA SER A 468 6.92 3.18 -20.31
C SER A 468 6.85 4.39 -19.38
N THR A 469 7.00 5.59 -19.94
CA THR A 469 6.84 6.85 -19.19
C THR A 469 5.71 7.66 -19.80
N GLU A 470 4.89 8.26 -18.95
CA GLU A 470 3.88 9.23 -19.34
C GLU A 470 3.88 10.43 -18.40
N VAL A 471 3.41 11.57 -18.91
CA VAL A 471 3.21 12.77 -18.09
C VAL A 471 1.85 12.70 -17.42
N ARG A 472 1.82 12.66 -16.09
CA ARG A 472 0.59 12.76 -15.30
C ARG A 472 0.49 14.10 -14.58
N GLY A 473 -0.73 14.64 -14.50
CA GLY A 473 -1.00 15.86 -13.76
C GLY A 473 -1.02 15.63 -12.24
N VAL A 474 -0.43 16.54 -11.49
CA VAL A 474 -0.61 16.65 -10.03
C VAL A 474 -1.76 17.61 -9.75
N ARG A 475 -2.66 17.26 -8.81
CA ARG A 475 -3.74 18.14 -8.33
C ARG A 475 -3.17 19.22 -7.41
N ALA A 476 -2.43 20.16 -7.98
CA ALA A 476 -1.86 21.28 -7.25
C ALA A 476 -2.86 22.44 -7.19
N ARG A 477 -3.02 23.04 -6.00
CA ARG A 477 -3.89 24.22 -5.85
C ARG A 477 -3.33 25.38 -6.68
N GLY A 478 -4.15 25.92 -7.59
CA GLY A 478 -3.85 27.14 -8.32
C GLY A 478 -2.83 27.03 -9.47
N ARG A 479 -2.33 25.83 -9.82
CA ARG A 479 -1.47 25.63 -11.00
C ARG A 479 -1.61 24.25 -11.62
N LYS A 480 -1.43 24.15 -12.93
CA LYS A 480 -1.23 22.86 -13.62
C LYS A 480 0.24 22.47 -13.52
N PHE A 481 0.52 21.25 -13.08
CA PHE A 481 1.88 20.71 -13.00
C PHE A 481 1.88 19.25 -13.44
N GLY A 482 2.78 18.91 -14.37
CA GLY A 482 2.93 17.55 -14.89
C GLY A 482 4.23 16.91 -14.39
N VAL A 483 4.21 15.59 -14.20
CA VAL A 483 5.37 14.80 -13.77
C VAL A 483 5.47 13.52 -14.58
N ASP A 484 6.69 13.11 -14.88
CA ASP A 484 6.97 11.84 -15.53
C ASP A 484 6.76 10.68 -14.55
N VAL A 485 5.79 9.83 -14.88
CA VAL A 485 5.41 8.64 -14.13
C VAL A 485 5.67 7.41 -14.98
N VAL A 486 6.21 6.37 -14.34
CA VAL A 486 6.37 5.07 -15.01
C VAL A 486 5.06 4.32 -14.98
N ARG A 487 4.70 3.75 -16.13
CA ARG A 487 3.45 3.06 -16.39
C ARG A 487 3.70 1.76 -17.14
N HIS A 488 2.79 0.80 -16.97
CA HIS A 488 2.68 -0.33 -17.88
C HIS A 488 1.80 0.01 -19.09
N PRO A 489 2.18 -0.33 -20.33
CA PRO A 489 1.35 -0.04 -21.51
C PRO A 489 -0.02 -0.74 -21.46
N ASP A 490 -0.10 -1.95 -20.90
CA ASP A 490 -1.36 -2.67 -20.65
C ASP A 490 -2.08 -2.11 -19.40
N ASP A 491 -3.29 -1.59 -19.60
CA ASP A 491 -4.15 -0.97 -18.58
C ASP A 491 -4.49 -1.92 -17.42
N ARG A 492 -4.57 -3.23 -17.67
CA ARG A 492 -4.89 -4.23 -16.64
C ARG A 492 -3.71 -4.40 -15.68
N VAL A 493 -2.50 -4.45 -16.23
CA VAL A 493 -1.26 -4.50 -15.44
C VAL A 493 -1.05 -3.17 -14.71
N GLN A 494 -1.35 -2.05 -15.38
CA GLN A 494 -1.29 -0.72 -14.74
C GLN A 494 -2.27 -0.61 -13.57
N ALA A 495 -3.50 -1.15 -13.69
CA ALA A 495 -4.46 -1.17 -12.59
C ALA A 495 -3.93 -1.96 -11.38
N VAL A 496 -3.21 -3.07 -11.62
CA VAL A 496 -2.55 -3.84 -10.55
C VAL A 496 -1.39 -3.04 -9.94
N LEU A 497 -0.56 -2.38 -10.76
CA LEU A 497 0.51 -1.51 -10.26
C LEU A 497 -0.03 -0.41 -9.33
N GLU A 498 -1.11 0.25 -9.73
CA GLU A 498 -1.72 1.34 -8.97
C GLU A 498 -2.27 0.87 -7.61
N GLN A 499 -2.77 -0.38 -7.53
CA GLN A 499 -3.14 -0.99 -6.25
C GLN A 499 -1.95 -1.27 -5.34
N LEU A 500 -0.76 -1.50 -5.90
CA LEU A 500 0.44 -1.84 -5.14
C LEU A 500 1.27 -0.61 -4.76
N ARG A 501 1.23 0.46 -5.57
CA ARG A 501 2.14 1.60 -5.49
C ARG A 501 1.44 2.88 -5.01
N GLU A 502 0.47 3.36 -5.77
CA GLU A 502 -0.29 4.58 -5.48
C GLU A 502 -1.17 4.37 -4.24
N ALA A 503 -2.00 3.32 -4.23
CA ALA A 503 -2.91 3.02 -3.13
C ALA A 503 -2.18 2.77 -1.80
N GLU A 504 -0.96 2.23 -1.83
CA GLU A 504 -0.15 2.03 -0.64
C GLU A 504 0.32 3.37 -0.03
N SER A 505 0.67 4.34 -0.88
CA SER A 505 1.06 5.69 -0.43
C SER A 505 -0.15 6.45 0.12
N GLU A 506 -1.31 6.34 -0.52
CA GLU A 506 -2.56 6.92 -0.03
C GLU A 506 -2.97 6.32 1.32
N GLN A 507 -2.87 4.99 1.47
CA GLN A 507 -3.13 4.30 2.73
C GLN A 507 -2.22 4.80 3.86
N ALA A 508 -0.95 5.10 3.55
CA ALA A 508 0.01 5.63 4.51
C ALA A 508 -0.43 7.01 5.01
N ILE A 509 -0.78 7.93 4.10
CA ILE A 509 -1.28 9.27 4.43
C ILE A 509 -2.53 9.17 5.31
N ASP A 510 -3.45 8.27 4.98
CA ASP A 510 -4.71 8.14 5.69
C ASP A 510 -4.59 7.53 7.09
N ARG A 511 -3.40 7.04 7.48
CA ARG A 511 -3.14 6.62 8.88
C ARG A 511 -3.28 7.76 9.87
N LEU A 512 -3.10 9.01 9.42
CA LEU A 512 -3.30 10.20 10.24
C LEU A 512 -4.77 10.59 10.41
N ARG A 513 -5.72 9.86 9.80
CA ARG A 513 -7.17 10.10 9.88
C ARG A 513 -7.56 11.54 9.52
N LEU A 514 -7.06 12.02 8.38
CA LEU A 514 -7.14 13.41 7.94
C LEU A 514 -8.56 13.94 7.69
N VAL A 515 -9.55 13.07 7.55
CA VAL A 515 -10.96 13.49 7.34
C VAL A 515 -11.57 14.07 8.63
N HIS A 516 -11.28 13.45 9.77
CA HIS A 516 -11.92 13.77 11.06
C HIS A 516 -11.05 14.58 12.02
N CYS A 517 -9.86 15.02 11.61
CA CYS A 517 -9.02 15.80 12.51
C CYS A 517 -9.60 17.21 12.76
N ALA A 518 -9.44 17.68 14.01
CA ALA A 518 -9.88 19.01 14.42
C ALA A 518 -8.99 20.10 13.83
N THR A 519 -7.67 19.87 13.89
CA THR A 519 -6.64 20.73 13.31
C THR A 519 -6.07 20.10 12.04
N PRO A 520 -5.77 20.90 10.99
CA PRO A 520 -5.06 20.40 9.82
C PRO A 520 -3.70 19.82 10.19
N LYS A 521 -3.36 18.68 9.58
CA LYS A 521 -2.07 17.99 9.77
C LYS A 521 -1.13 18.22 8.60
N GLU A 522 0.14 17.83 8.76
CA GLU A 522 1.17 18.01 7.73
C GLU A 522 1.49 16.70 7.00
N VAL A 523 1.58 16.74 5.67
CA VAL A 523 1.89 15.58 4.83
C VAL A 523 3.05 15.93 3.90
N TYR A 524 4.16 15.21 4.02
CA TYR A 524 5.34 15.35 3.17
C TYR A 524 5.51 14.12 2.28
N LEU A 525 5.35 14.30 0.98
CA LEU A 525 5.50 13.25 -0.03
C LEU A 525 6.85 13.37 -0.71
N LEU A 526 7.78 12.48 -0.38
CA LEU A 526 9.12 12.44 -0.98
C LEU A 526 9.08 11.53 -2.22
N SER A 527 8.12 11.77 -3.11
CA SER A 527 8.04 11.12 -4.41
C SER A 527 7.23 11.96 -5.37
N ASN A 528 7.63 11.97 -6.63
CA ASN A 528 6.96 12.69 -7.70
C ASN A 528 5.70 11.97 -8.22
N ILE A 529 5.22 10.93 -7.54
CA ILE A 529 4.04 10.18 -7.99
C ILE A 529 2.74 10.95 -7.67
N PRO A 530 1.86 11.22 -8.65
CA PRO A 530 0.56 11.80 -8.37
C PRO A 530 -0.31 10.83 -7.58
N LEU A 531 -0.94 11.33 -6.52
CA LEU A 531 -1.87 10.59 -5.67
C LEU A 531 -3.23 11.28 -5.68
N ASP A 532 -4.28 10.59 -5.24
CA ASP A 532 -5.60 11.16 -5.02
C ASP A 532 -5.62 12.05 -3.75
N VAL A 533 -4.74 13.05 -3.66
CA VAL A 533 -4.74 14.14 -2.66
C VAL A 533 -4.62 15.51 -3.34
N ASP A 534 -5.06 16.58 -2.67
CA ASP A 534 -4.81 17.95 -3.13
C ASP A 534 -3.46 18.41 -2.60
N VAL A 535 -2.59 18.88 -3.50
CA VAL A 535 -1.24 19.33 -3.16
C VAL A 535 -1.22 20.84 -3.00
N ASP A 536 -0.82 21.31 -1.81
CA ASP A 536 -0.69 22.73 -1.51
C ASP A 536 0.64 23.29 -2.00
N GLU A 537 1.72 22.52 -1.88
CA GLU A 537 3.06 22.95 -2.26
C GLU A 537 3.80 21.89 -3.07
N LEU A 538 4.32 22.28 -4.23
CA LEU A 538 5.27 21.46 -4.99
C LEU A 538 6.65 22.10 -4.89
N VAL A 539 7.61 21.31 -4.42
CA VAL A 539 8.99 21.73 -4.14
C VAL A 539 9.97 20.72 -4.76
N ASP A 540 11.20 21.13 -5.02
CA ASP A 540 12.26 20.18 -5.34
C ASP A 540 12.88 19.59 -4.05
N TRP A 541 13.74 18.60 -4.22
CA TRP A 541 14.41 17.91 -3.11
C TRP A 541 15.26 18.85 -2.25
N ASP A 542 16.05 19.73 -2.85
CA ASP A 542 16.98 20.57 -2.10
C ASP A 542 16.20 21.63 -1.29
N ASP A 543 15.19 22.24 -1.90
CA ASP A 543 14.28 23.18 -1.22
C ASP A 543 13.50 22.49 -0.08
N LEU A 544 13.06 21.23 -0.27
CA LEU A 544 12.38 20.49 0.80
C LEU A 544 13.32 20.17 1.96
N MET A 545 14.51 19.64 1.67
CA MET A 545 15.46 19.17 2.68
C MET A 545 16.11 20.33 3.45
N GLU A 546 16.49 21.41 2.76
CA GLU A 546 17.32 22.48 3.29
C GLU A 546 16.58 23.83 3.43
N GLY A 547 15.36 23.95 2.89
CA GLY A 547 14.66 25.22 2.75
C GLY A 547 15.14 25.99 1.52
N ARG A 548 14.41 27.05 1.12
CA ARG A 548 14.80 27.84 -0.05
C ARG A 548 16.08 28.60 0.23
N ARG A 549 16.92 28.86 -0.78
CA ARG A 549 18.20 29.58 -0.59
C ARG A 549 18.05 30.93 0.11
N VAL A 550 16.98 31.67 -0.15
CA VAL A 550 16.67 32.94 0.54
C VAL A 550 16.45 32.73 2.04
N GLU A 551 15.74 31.66 2.41
CA GLU A 551 15.49 31.30 3.81
C GLU A 551 16.76 30.77 4.48
N GLN A 552 17.57 30.00 3.76
CA GLN A 552 18.89 29.56 4.22
C GLN A 552 19.81 30.74 4.51
N ALA A 553 19.85 31.74 3.63
CA ALA A 553 20.60 32.97 3.84
C ALA A 553 20.06 33.75 5.05
N PHE A 554 18.74 33.88 5.16
CA PHE A 554 18.09 34.56 6.28
C PHE A 554 18.43 33.91 7.63
N SER A 555 18.45 32.57 7.70
CA SER A 555 18.76 31.81 8.92
C SER A 555 20.20 31.99 9.41
N GLN A 556 21.10 32.46 8.55
CA GLN A 556 22.50 32.74 8.89
C GLN A 556 22.72 34.18 9.39
N LEU A 557 21.65 34.98 9.45
CA LEU A 557 21.67 36.39 9.85
C LEU A 557 20.83 36.63 11.11
N SER A 558 21.09 37.75 11.78
CA SER A 558 20.51 38.08 13.09
C SER A 558 19.05 38.55 13.05
N GLY A 559 18.49 38.84 11.88
CA GLY A 559 17.11 39.34 11.79
C GLY A 559 16.74 40.09 10.52
N VAL A 560 17.73 40.61 9.78
CA VAL A 560 17.54 41.35 8.52
C VAL A 560 18.32 40.72 7.37
N LEU A 561 17.70 40.67 6.19
CA LEU A 561 18.33 40.21 4.93
C LEU A 561 18.09 41.22 3.80
N PRO A 562 19.16 41.86 3.28
CA PRO A 562 19.12 42.59 2.03
C PRO A 562 18.74 41.66 0.87
N LEU A 563 17.79 42.10 0.03
CA LEU A 563 17.34 41.36 -1.15
C LEU A 563 18.05 41.79 -2.43
N SER A 564 19.14 42.57 -2.32
CA SER A 564 19.99 42.92 -3.46
C SER A 564 20.73 41.68 -3.96
N GLY A 565 20.55 41.33 -5.23
CA GLY A 565 21.19 40.15 -5.81
C GLY A 565 22.72 40.21 -5.80
N GLU A 566 23.29 41.41 -5.91
CA GLU A 566 24.74 41.63 -5.83
C GLU A 566 25.26 41.33 -4.42
N TRP A 567 24.60 41.90 -3.41
CA TRP A 567 24.96 41.67 -2.01
C TRP A 567 24.81 40.19 -1.62
N LEU A 568 23.72 39.55 -2.03
CA LEU A 568 23.45 38.13 -1.77
C LEU A 568 24.52 37.21 -2.37
N ALA A 569 24.92 37.46 -3.63
CA ALA A 569 25.95 36.66 -4.30
C ALA A 569 27.34 36.85 -3.67
N GLN A 570 27.67 38.06 -3.24
CA GLN A 570 28.93 38.34 -2.54
C GLN A 570 28.98 37.75 -1.13
N ARG A 571 27.89 37.90 -0.35
CA ARG A 571 27.82 37.44 1.05
C ARG A 571 27.68 35.93 1.16
N PHE A 572 26.91 35.32 0.25
CA PHE A 572 26.60 33.89 0.26
C PHE A 572 26.99 33.21 -1.07
N PRO A 573 28.30 33.19 -1.42
CA PRO A 573 28.76 32.67 -2.72
C PRO A 573 28.50 31.16 -2.88
N ARG A 574 28.30 30.44 -1.77
CA ARG A 574 27.88 29.02 -1.78
C ARG A 574 26.41 28.83 -2.18
N LEU A 575 25.54 29.81 -1.88
CA LEU A 575 24.13 29.79 -2.26
C LEU A 575 23.91 30.37 -3.66
N TRP A 576 24.59 31.47 -3.98
CA TRP A 576 24.51 32.12 -5.29
C TRP A 576 25.88 32.45 -5.84
N ARG A 577 26.25 31.81 -6.95
CA ARG A 577 27.49 32.12 -7.69
C ARG A 577 27.40 33.42 -8.50
N THR A 578 26.19 33.84 -8.86
CA THR A 578 25.97 35.00 -9.73
C THR A 578 24.83 35.86 -9.19
N ARG A 579 24.95 37.18 -9.42
CA ARG A 579 23.90 38.15 -9.13
C ARG A 579 22.55 37.75 -9.75
N ALA A 580 22.55 37.35 -11.02
CA ALA A 580 21.35 36.94 -11.74
C ALA A 580 20.67 35.68 -11.15
N ALA A 581 21.42 34.78 -10.50
CA ALA A 581 20.83 33.66 -9.77
C ALA A 581 20.11 34.14 -8.51
N ALA A 582 20.73 35.04 -7.75
CA ALA A 582 20.13 35.63 -6.56
C ALA A 582 18.87 36.44 -6.88
N GLU A 583 18.90 37.30 -7.92
CA GLU A 583 17.73 38.08 -8.34
C GLU A 583 16.54 37.20 -8.73
N ARG A 584 16.78 36.09 -9.44
CA ARG A 584 15.73 35.14 -9.83
C ARG A 584 15.13 34.42 -8.62
N ASP A 585 15.95 33.97 -7.67
CA ASP A 585 15.47 33.28 -6.47
C ASP A 585 14.69 34.23 -5.55
N VAL A 586 15.15 35.49 -5.40
CA VAL A 586 14.42 36.53 -4.67
C VAL A 586 13.09 36.83 -5.34
N ALA A 587 13.04 37.02 -6.66
CA ALA A 587 11.81 37.29 -7.38
C ALA A 587 10.79 36.15 -7.22
N ARG A 588 11.25 34.89 -7.32
CA ARG A 588 10.43 33.70 -7.08
C ARG A 588 9.91 33.65 -5.65
N TRP A 589 10.80 33.84 -4.67
CA TRP A 589 10.44 33.84 -3.24
C TRP A 589 9.38 34.89 -2.91
N ARG A 590 9.51 36.10 -3.47
CA ARG A 590 8.52 37.18 -3.28
C ARG A 590 7.17 36.86 -3.92
N LYS A 591 7.16 36.30 -5.13
CA LYS A 591 5.92 35.91 -5.82
C LYS A 591 5.16 34.84 -5.05
N ASP A 592 5.88 33.84 -4.53
CA ASP A 592 5.28 32.74 -3.76
C ASP A 592 4.74 33.24 -2.40
N ARG A 593 5.43 34.20 -1.78
CA ARG A 593 4.99 34.89 -0.56
C ARG A 593 3.71 35.74 -0.78
N GLN A 594 3.51 36.32 -1.96
CA GLN A 594 2.31 37.12 -2.29
C GLN A 594 1.11 36.25 -2.72
N SER A 595 1.36 35.10 -3.35
CA SER A 595 0.33 34.24 -3.94
C SER A 595 -0.24 33.19 -2.99
N SER A 596 0.50 32.82 -1.94
CA SER A 596 0.06 31.83 -0.97
C SER A 596 -0.29 32.48 0.37
N LYS A 597 -1.58 32.43 0.75
CA LYS A 597 -2.01 32.80 2.12
C LYS A 597 -1.48 31.84 3.20
N ARG A 598 -0.86 30.70 2.83
CA ARG A 598 -0.58 29.56 3.74
C ARG A 598 0.58 28.64 3.31
N THR A 599 1.70 29.16 2.79
CA THR A 599 2.95 28.36 2.77
C THR A 599 3.60 28.36 4.16
N THR A 600 4.55 27.45 4.38
CA THR A 600 5.48 27.38 5.54
C THR A 600 6.09 28.75 5.94
N ILE A 601 6.01 29.70 5.01
CA ILE A 601 6.30 31.14 5.04
C ILE A 601 5.57 31.92 6.15
N GLY A 602 4.51 31.37 6.75
CA GLY A 602 3.92 31.93 7.98
C GLY A 602 4.84 31.87 9.23
N LYS A 603 5.91 31.06 9.21
CA LYS A 603 6.84 30.93 10.35
C LYS A 603 7.90 32.04 10.43
N LEU A 604 8.24 32.65 9.30
CA LEU A 604 9.07 33.85 9.28
C LEU A 604 8.13 35.04 9.36
N SER A 605 7.79 35.47 10.58
CA SER A 605 7.08 36.73 10.84
C SER A 605 7.94 37.92 10.42
N VAL A 606 8.19 38.05 9.11
CA VAL A 606 9.09 39.05 8.54
C VAL A 606 8.31 40.09 7.77
N VAL A 607 8.76 41.34 7.78
CA VAL A 607 8.19 42.47 7.05
C VAL A 607 9.16 42.87 5.95
N GLU A 608 8.65 43.24 4.77
CA GLU A 608 9.48 43.78 3.68
C GLU A 608 9.58 45.30 3.85
N HIS A 609 10.81 45.81 3.88
CA HIS A 609 11.09 47.24 3.98
C HIS A 609 11.91 47.70 2.77
N GLU A 610 11.72 48.95 2.38
CA GLU A 610 12.51 49.59 1.33
C GLU A 610 13.56 50.49 1.95
N TYR A 611 14.80 50.41 1.46
CA TYR A 611 15.93 51.16 1.97
C TYR A 611 16.82 51.69 0.85
N ARG A 612 17.67 52.67 1.18
CA ARG A 612 18.72 53.16 0.29
C ARG A 612 19.97 53.52 1.10
N PRO A 613 21.19 53.20 0.64
CA PRO A 613 22.40 53.71 1.27
C PRO A 613 22.43 55.24 1.27
N ALA A 614 22.70 55.87 2.41
CA ALA A 614 22.64 57.33 2.57
C ALA A 614 23.64 58.07 1.66
N ALA A 615 24.78 57.44 1.35
CA ALA A 615 25.83 57.98 0.48
C ALA A 615 25.60 57.69 -1.02
N SER A 616 24.57 56.94 -1.41
CA SER A 616 24.37 56.53 -2.81
C SER A 616 23.68 57.61 -3.65
N LYS A 617 24.24 57.90 -4.83
CA LYS A 617 23.60 58.75 -5.86
C LYS A 617 22.42 58.07 -6.56
N GLN A 618 22.14 56.80 -6.27
CA GLN A 618 21.04 56.06 -6.90
C GLN A 618 19.66 56.59 -6.42
N ARG A 619 18.73 56.74 -7.35
CA ARG A 619 17.33 57.14 -7.04
C ARG A 619 16.43 55.95 -6.67
N ALA A 620 16.84 54.73 -6.99
CA ALA A 620 16.05 53.53 -6.75
C ALA A 620 16.17 53.04 -5.30
N TRP A 621 15.04 52.65 -4.72
CA TRP A 621 14.99 52.00 -3.41
C TRP A 621 15.31 50.51 -3.56
N SER A 622 16.21 50.00 -2.71
CA SER A 622 16.47 48.58 -2.52
C SER A 622 15.48 47.99 -1.52
N ARG A 623 15.39 46.66 -1.46
CA ARG A 623 14.48 45.95 -0.55
C ARG A 623 15.24 45.07 0.43
N CYS A 624 14.74 44.98 1.64
CA CYS A 624 15.20 44.03 2.65
C CYS A 624 14.00 43.38 3.33
N VAL A 625 14.23 42.24 3.97
CA VAL A 625 13.23 41.59 4.82
C VAL A 625 13.75 41.49 6.23
N SER A 626 12.88 41.74 7.21
CA SER A 626 13.25 41.91 8.61
C SER A 626 12.28 41.20 9.53
N ARG A 627 12.75 40.59 10.63
CA ARG A 627 11.87 40.12 11.73
C ARG A 627 11.24 41.29 12.49
N HIS A 628 11.79 42.48 12.34
CA HIS A 628 11.32 43.68 13.04
C HIS A 628 10.21 44.37 12.25
N PRO A 629 9.04 44.62 12.88
CA PRO A 629 7.97 45.37 12.24
C PRO A 629 8.32 46.86 12.09
N SER A 630 9.18 47.39 12.98
CA SER A 630 9.62 48.79 12.93
C SER A 630 10.71 49.02 11.88
N PRO A 631 10.58 50.07 11.05
CA PRO A 631 11.65 50.53 10.15
C PRO A 631 12.95 50.89 10.89
N ASP A 632 12.88 51.46 12.10
CA ASP A 632 14.07 51.90 12.84
C ASP A 632 14.89 50.74 13.38
N ALA A 633 14.22 49.74 13.95
CA ALA A 633 14.89 48.51 14.40
C ALA A 633 15.51 47.77 13.21
N THR A 634 14.84 47.77 12.06
CA THR A 634 15.38 47.22 10.81
C THR A 634 16.58 48.03 10.32
N ARG A 635 16.54 49.36 10.41
CA ARG A 635 17.64 50.26 10.01
C ARG A 635 18.92 49.94 10.76
N VAL A 636 18.88 49.84 12.09
CA VAL A 636 20.07 49.62 12.93
C VAL A 636 20.77 48.31 12.54
N GLU A 637 20.02 47.21 12.41
CA GLU A 637 20.60 45.94 11.98
C GLU A 637 21.12 45.96 10.54
N LEU A 638 20.40 46.64 9.64
CA LEU A 638 20.77 46.76 8.25
C LEU A 638 22.06 47.58 8.07
N GLU A 639 22.24 48.66 8.84
CA GLU A 639 23.44 49.48 8.85
C GLU A 639 24.64 48.70 9.36
N ALA A 640 24.48 47.97 10.47
CA ALA A 640 25.51 47.09 11.02
C ALA A 640 25.94 46.02 10.02
N LEU A 641 24.98 45.48 9.25
CA LEU A 641 25.21 44.42 8.28
C LEU A 641 25.84 44.92 6.97
N LEU A 642 25.51 46.13 6.52
CA LEU A 642 26.03 46.73 5.30
C LEU A 642 27.30 47.56 5.53
N GLY A 643 27.63 47.89 6.79
CA GLY A 643 28.76 48.74 7.15
C GLY A 643 28.61 50.20 6.70
N GLN A 644 27.38 50.67 6.49
CA GLN A 644 27.08 52.03 6.02
C GLN A 644 25.69 52.49 6.46
N LEU A 645 25.50 53.81 6.59
CA LEU A 645 24.21 54.40 6.94
C LEU A 645 23.17 54.18 5.84
N VAL A 646 21.92 53.94 6.23
CA VAL A 646 20.81 53.71 5.29
C VAL A 646 19.59 54.55 5.64
N LEU A 647 18.90 55.02 4.61
CA LEU A 647 17.59 55.65 4.70
C LEU A 647 16.52 54.58 4.52
N MET A 648 15.48 54.58 5.35
CA MET A 648 14.32 53.68 5.26
C MET A 648 13.11 54.42 4.70
N ARG A 649 12.35 53.78 3.80
CA ARG A 649 11.15 54.38 3.21
C ARG A 649 10.01 54.35 4.23
N GLY A 650 9.48 55.53 4.59
CA GLY A 650 8.37 55.66 5.56
C GLY A 650 8.80 55.76 7.03
N ALA A 651 10.10 55.80 7.34
CA ALA A 651 10.59 56.19 8.66
C ALA A 651 10.61 57.74 8.76
N PRO A 652 10.23 58.34 9.90
CA PRO A 652 10.45 59.76 10.11
C PRO A 652 11.95 60.05 9.99
N SER A 653 12.29 61.04 9.16
CA SER A 653 13.64 61.46 8.85
C SER A 653 14.34 62.02 10.09
N SER A 654 14.93 61.18 10.95
CA SER A 654 15.89 61.64 11.96
C SER A 654 17.30 61.60 11.37
N ALA A 655 17.55 62.46 10.39
CA ALA A 655 18.90 62.80 9.97
C ALA A 655 19.22 64.19 10.54
N SER A 656 19.90 64.23 11.68
CA SER A 656 20.69 65.38 12.10
C SER A 656 21.94 64.84 12.82
N PRO A 657 23.14 65.20 12.37
CA PRO A 657 24.37 64.81 13.07
C PRO A 657 24.47 65.57 14.41
N PRO A 658 25.12 65.02 15.45
CA PRO A 658 25.30 65.74 16.69
C PRO A 658 26.25 66.92 16.45
N GLY A 659 25.71 68.13 16.44
CA GLY A 659 26.48 69.36 16.51
C GLY A 659 27.20 69.40 17.85
N ARG A 660 28.53 69.48 17.80
CA ARG A 660 29.35 69.94 18.93
C ARG A 660 29.18 71.45 19.04
N GLU A 661 28.64 71.91 20.17
CA GLU A 661 28.93 73.26 20.67
C GLU A 661 29.64 73.17 22.03
N PRO A 662 30.49 74.17 22.35
CA PRO A 662 31.51 74.07 23.38
C PRO A 662 31.03 74.65 24.71
N LEU A 663 31.35 73.97 25.82
CA LEU A 663 31.26 74.54 27.16
C LEU A 663 32.66 74.82 27.68
N ALA A 664 33.02 76.11 27.64
CA ALA A 664 34.15 76.67 28.36
C ALA A 664 33.80 76.79 29.85
N LEU A 665 34.79 76.40 30.66
CA LEU A 665 35.11 76.74 32.05
C LEU A 665 34.28 77.81 32.80
N LEU A 666 34.01 77.51 34.08
CA LEU A 666 34.33 78.30 35.30
C LEU A 666 33.89 77.42 36.51
N ALA A 667 34.81 76.79 37.25
CA ALA A 667 35.53 77.32 38.43
C ALA A 667 34.63 77.56 39.66
N ALA A 668 34.55 76.55 40.54
CA ALA A 668 34.68 76.61 42.01
C ALA A 668 34.52 75.18 42.58
#